data_AF-A0A2S4V642-F1
#
_entry.id   AF-A0A2S4V642-F1
#
_cell.length_a   1.000
_cell.length_b   1.000
_cell.length_c   1.000
_cell.angle_alpha   90.00
_cell.angle_beta   90.00
_cell.angle_gamma   90.00
#
_symmetry.space_group_name_H-M   'P 1'
#
loop_
_entity.id
_entity.type
_entity.pdbx_description
1 polymer ?
#
loop_
_entity_poly.entity_id
_entity_poly.type
_entity_poly.pdbx_seq_one_letter_code
_entity_poly.pdbx_strand_id
1 'polypeptide(L)'
;MNTNSDEQTHSVKLYLYDLSNGLARSMSLAWTGRQFEAIWHTSVVYDDQVEIFFGQGITTCTPGQSHHGKPLRIIELGSTMIDPETLLEYIDGLRSSWTADVYHLLERNCNNFSNEVVGFLNGASVPDYILNLPQEFLATPLGASMRPMIEQMFRGSNPAPLGPQPPTSSSTAPNPAHLLADIASSAYSAPMDVPLISCSSVTNFDQELNQHYCVVANFTNERGCPPCRVIAPIYQNLATKLHSNPSPNHHGRQPKVKDIKFIKIDTASSIQLSQRYQIRATPTFKFFINKKEVAEMKGANPSELETQINLLIYTAYPQDYHQSDPISQVFNFEKALNKLLTSFPEDDENSPKEVIKQTYEWIVIPFLNKKTDLNSPDKFLQWARATNQVLTSLGSSASFPALDFLRLAVLREDFIDQLYICPSDSNPIYEAIRIGSLDDNLGRSFSLTILRLLSNTLGSIKLGDQVIAREMDSSSRSEILRFVVGRLLDGDSDVQVLAAGVFFGLVSRWSRSRVDWIHPSSGIDHHLNQAEEEWEIEAASALVECFHRQTQIIDINLELIYRLTSSIAILIYLSPFYDSSLKNLLMDSLGFLSIVDHFLDTSKAKSKSESDGDDDGDGDGDGDDDGGRLLKANVNDVLIEIKSILNS
;
A
#
# COMPACT_ATOMS: atom_id res chain seq x y z
N MET A 1 32.10 36.05 -20.85
CA MET A 1 30.78 36.42 -21.40
C MET A 1 30.64 35.71 -22.73
N ASN A 2 29.88 34.62 -22.77
CA ASN A 2 29.32 34.05 -23.99
C ASN A 2 28.01 33.38 -23.57
N THR A 3 26.94 34.16 -23.56
CA THR A 3 25.56 33.71 -23.37
C THR A 3 24.90 33.74 -24.75
N ASN A 4 25.00 32.63 -25.49
CA ASN A 4 23.99 32.30 -26.49
C ASN A 4 22.98 31.40 -25.78
N SER A 5 21.98 32.03 -25.16
CA SER A 5 20.71 31.36 -24.90
C SER A 5 19.98 31.32 -26.23
N ASP A 6 20.18 30.25 -27.00
CA ASP A 6 19.33 29.97 -28.14
C ASP A 6 17.89 29.86 -27.61
N GLU A 7 17.00 30.71 -28.12
CA GLU A 7 15.57 30.69 -27.83
C GLU A 7 15.01 29.33 -28.27
N GLN A 8 14.85 28.41 -27.31
CA GLN A 8 14.36 27.07 -27.57
C GLN A 8 12.87 27.15 -27.95
N THR A 9 12.54 26.73 -29.17
CA THR A 9 11.17 26.69 -29.70
C THR A 9 10.62 25.27 -29.59
N HIS A 10 9.36 25.16 -29.18
CA HIS A 10 8.67 23.89 -28.94
C HIS A 10 7.52 23.71 -29.94
N SER A 11 7.35 22.50 -30.49
CA SER A 11 6.31 22.22 -31.49
C SER A 11 4.93 22.04 -30.86
N VAL A 12 3.89 22.54 -31.53
CA VAL A 12 2.49 22.44 -31.09
C VAL A 12 1.65 21.82 -32.20
N LYS A 13 0.96 20.73 -31.89
CA LYS A 13 0.09 20.01 -32.83
C LYS A 13 -1.30 19.81 -32.23
N LEU A 14 -2.29 19.67 -33.09
CA LEU A 14 -3.66 19.31 -32.72
C LEU A 14 -3.99 17.94 -33.30
N TYR A 15 -4.26 16.98 -32.44
CA TYR A 15 -4.68 15.63 -32.82
C TYR A 15 -6.20 15.59 -32.88
N LEU A 16 -6.74 15.02 -33.96
CA LEU A 16 -8.17 14.92 -34.22
C LEU A 16 -8.61 13.46 -34.24
N TYR A 17 -9.68 13.16 -33.50
CA TYR A 17 -10.27 11.84 -33.39
C TYR A 17 -11.74 11.87 -33.78
N ASP A 18 -12.24 10.77 -34.36
CA ASP A 18 -13.66 10.59 -34.65
C ASP A 18 -14.29 9.65 -33.63
N LEU A 19 -15.04 10.22 -32.68
CA LEU A 19 -15.74 9.44 -31.64
C LEU A 19 -16.82 8.51 -32.21
N SER A 20 -17.27 8.76 -33.45
CA SER A 20 -18.27 7.92 -34.11
C SER A 20 -17.69 6.70 -34.83
N ASN A 21 -16.35 6.57 -34.91
CA ASN A 21 -15.67 5.51 -35.66
C ASN A 21 -16.18 5.35 -37.11
N GLY A 22 -16.42 6.46 -37.81
CA GLY A 22 -16.89 6.48 -39.20
C GLY A 22 -18.42 6.38 -39.37
N LEU A 23 -19.19 6.23 -38.28
CA LEU A 23 -20.65 6.23 -38.34
C LEU A 23 -21.22 7.60 -38.75
N ALA A 24 -20.63 8.70 -38.28
CA ALA A 24 -21.04 10.03 -38.71
C ALA A 24 -20.92 10.18 -40.22
N ARG A 25 -19.77 9.79 -40.78
CA ARG A 25 -19.52 9.83 -42.22
C ARG A 25 -20.53 9.02 -43.04
N SER A 26 -20.90 7.83 -42.55
CA SER A 26 -21.74 6.89 -43.30
C SER A 26 -23.24 7.10 -43.12
N MET A 27 -23.68 7.62 -41.97
CA MET A 27 -25.11 7.62 -41.60
C MET A 27 -25.70 9.01 -41.37
N SER A 28 -24.89 10.05 -41.20
CA SER A 28 -25.43 11.33 -40.74
C SER A 28 -26.46 11.93 -41.71
N LEU A 29 -26.23 11.83 -43.02
CA LEU A 29 -27.14 12.38 -44.02
C LEU A 29 -28.54 11.75 -43.91
N ALA A 30 -28.61 10.45 -43.64
CA ALA A 30 -29.86 9.71 -43.51
C ALA A 30 -30.62 10.07 -42.22
N TRP A 31 -29.93 10.47 -41.16
CA TRP A 31 -30.52 10.72 -39.83
C TRP A 31 -30.77 12.20 -39.52
N THR A 32 -29.83 13.07 -39.87
CA THR A 32 -29.87 14.49 -39.54
C THR A 32 -30.28 15.35 -40.74
N GLY A 33 -30.31 14.78 -41.95
CA GLY A 33 -30.49 15.52 -43.21
C GLY A 33 -29.26 16.36 -43.59
N ARG A 34 -28.15 16.23 -42.86
CA ARG A 34 -26.89 16.96 -43.09
C ARG A 34 -25.71 16.00 -43.04
N GLN A 35 -24.76 16.19 -43.96
CA GLN A 35 -23.53 15.39 -43.96
C GLN A 35 -22.56 15.93 -42.92
N PHE A 36 -22.13 15.07 -41.99
CA PHE A 36 -21.07 15.29 -41.03
C PHE A 36 -19.92 14.34 -41.35
N GLU A 37 -18.69 14.81 -41.25
CA GLU A 37 -17.52 14.00 -41.61
C GLU A 37 -17.12 13.05 -40.47
N ALA A 38 -17.25 13.51 -39.23
CA ALA A 38 -16.83 12.86 -38.00
C ALA A 38 -17.49 13.57 -36.82
N ILE A 39 -17.40 12.96 -35.64
CA ILE A 39 -17.67 13.61 -34.36
C ILE A 39 -16.34 13.92 -33.70
N TRP A 40 -15.90 15.16 -33.86
CA TRP A 40 -14.54 15.56 -33.53
C TRP A 40 -14.30 15.64 -32.03
N HIS A 41 -13.26 14.93 -31.60
CA HIS A 41 -12.56 15.13 -30.33
C HIS A 41 -11.14 15.60 -30.63
N THR A 42 -10.64 16.58 -29.89
CA THR A 42 -9.27 17.11 -30.06
C THR A 42 -8.40 16.99 -28.81
N SER A 43 -7.11 16.81 -29.03
CA SER A 43 -6.05 16.91 -28.02
C SER A 43 -4.89 17.76 -28.53
N VAL A 44 -4.19 18.44 -27.62
CA VAL A 44 -3.03 19.29 -27.92
C VAL A 44 -1.76 18.53 -27.63
N VAL A 45 -0.86 18.42 -28.61
CA VAL A 45 0.42 17.75 -28.45
C VAL A 45 1.54 18.80 -28.41
N TYR A 46 2.33 18.76 -27.35
CA TYR A 46 3.50 19.60 -27.13
C TYR A 46 4.78 18.75 -27.28
N ASP A 47 5.66 19.18 -28.18
CA ASP A 47 6.97 18.57 -28.46
C ASP A 47 6.98 17.09 -28.82
N ASP A 48 5.87 16.55 -29.32
CA ASP A 48 5.68 15.10 -29.52
C ASP A 48 5.94 14.28 -28.24
N GLN A 49 5.96 14.93 -27.07
CA GLN A 49 6.25 14.32 -25.77
C GLN A 49 4.99 14.14 -24.94
N VAL A 50 4.10 15.15 -24.96
CA VAL A 50 2.89 15.14 -24.13
C VAL A 50 1.67 15.51 -24.97
N GLU A 51 0.63 14.70 -24.84
CA GLU A 51 -0.72 14.96 -25.36
C GLU A 51 -1.61 15.40 -24.19
N ILE A 52 -2.33 16.51 -24.35
CA ILE A 52 -3.15 17.16 -23.33
C ILE A 52 -4.57 17.30 -23.85
N PHE A 53 -5.54 16.79 -23.09
CA PHE A 53 -6.96 16.88 -23.45
C PHE A 53 -7.86 16.96 -22.22
N PHE A 54 -9.16 17.16 -22.43
CA PHE A 54 -10.14 17.35 -21.37
C PHE A 54 -11.30 16.35 -21.49
N GLY A 55 -11.64 15.69 -20.38
CA GLY A 55 -12.74 14.73 -20.25
C GLY A 55 -13.28 14.75 -18.82
N GLN A 56 -12.86 13.80 -17.96
CA GLN A 56 -13.12 13.83 -16.51
C GLN A 56 -12.16 14.78 -15.77
N GLY A 57 -11.98 15.98 -16.29
CA GLY A 57 -10.87 16.87 -15.92
C GLY A 57 -9.76 16.87 -16.97
N ILE A 58 -8.75 17.72 -16.76
CA ILE A 58 -7.60 17.81 -17.66
C ILE A 58 -6.73 16.57 -17.50
N THR A 59 -6.31 15.97 -18.60
CA THR A 59 -5.38 14.84 -18.53
C THR A 59 -4.29 14.89 -19.58
N THR A 60 -3.19 14.23 -19.24
CA THR A 60 -1.97 14.16 -20.04
C THR A 60 -1.59 12.71 -20.29
N CYS A 61 -1.11 12.40 -21.49
CA CYS A 61 -0.59 11.08 -21.84
C CYS A 61 0.51 11.19 -22.91
N THR A 62 1.13 10.07 -23.28
CA THR A 62 2.01 10.02 -24.46
C THR A 62 1.18 10.19 -25.75
N PRO A 63 1.67 10.96 -26.74
CA PRO A 63 0.94 11.18 -27.98
C PRO A 63 0.50 9.91 -28.71
N GLY A 64 -0.80 9.83 -29.03
CA GLY A 64 -1.41 8.70 -29.72
C GLY A 64 -1.61 7.44 -28.86
N GLN A 65 -1.41 7.56 -27.54
CA GLN A 65 -1.68 6.50 -26.54
C GLN A 65 -2.94 6.77 -25.71
N SER A 66 -3.71 7.81 -26.03
CA SER A 66 -5.00 8.05 -25.40
C SER A 66 -6.01 6.93 -25.74
N HIS A 67 -7.08 6.82 -24.95
CA HIS A 67 -8.16 5.85 -25.18
C HIS A 67 -8.91 6.08 -26.51
N HIS A 68 -8.68 7.23 -27.15
CA HIS A 68 -9.17 7.55 -28.49
C HIS A 68 -8.36 6.85 -29.60
N GLY A 69 -7.25 6.19 -29.27
CA GLY A 69 -6.42 5.41 -30.19
C GLY A 69 -5.51 6.29 -31.04
N LYS A 70 -5.41 5.99 -32.34
CA LYS A 70 -4.58 6.77 -33.27
C LYS A 70 -5.38 7.96 -33.80
N PRO A 71 -4.79 9.17 -33.87
CA PRO A 71 -5.46 10.33 -34.43
C PRO A 71 -5.81 10.08 -35.90
N LEU A 72 -7.02 10.46 -36.28
CA LEU A 72 -7.48 10.41 -37.66
C LEU A 72 -6.78 11.46 -38.52
N ARG A 73 -6.50 12.63 -37.92
CA ARG A 73 -5.76 13.74 -38.55
C ARG A 73 -4.88 14.42 -37.51
N ILE A 74 -3.74 14.93 -37.95
CA ILE A 74 -2.83 15.76 -37.15
C ILE A 74 -2.71 17.10 -37.87
N ILE A 75 -2.97 18.20 -37.15
CA ILE A 75 -2.81 19.56 -37.64
C ILE A 75 -1.60 20.17 -36.96
N GLU A 76 -0.61 20.57 -37.73
CA GLU A 76 0.55 21.32 -37.25
C GLU A 76 0.11 22.77 -36.96
N LEU A 77 0.15 23.19 -35.70
CA LEU A 77 -0.25 24.54 -35.28
C LEU A 77 0.94 25.51 -35.16
N GLY A 78 2.16 25.03 -35.43
CA GLY A 78 3.38 25.83 -35.40
C GLY A 78 4.22 25.55 -34.15
N SER A 79 4.88 26.58 -33.64
CA SER A 79 5.76 26.47 -32.47
C SER A 79 5.45 27.53 -31.41
N THR A 80 5.89 27.27 -30.19
CA THR A 80 5.78 28.17 -29.03
C THR A 80 7.15 28.39 -28.39
N MET A 81 7.30 29.52 -27.70
CA MET A 81 8.45 29.84 -26.84
C MET A 81 8.19 29.50 -25.36
N ILE A 82 6.98 29.02 -25.05
CA ILE A 82 6.60 28.66 -23.69
C ILE A 82 7.29 27.36 -23.33
N ASP A 83 8.10 27.40 -22.28
CA ASP A 83 8.83 26.26 -21.76
C ASP A 83 7.89 25.24 -21.08
N PRO A 84 8.33 23.99 -20.91
CA PRO A 84 7.48 22.93 -20.34
C PRO A 84 7.01 23.20 -18.92
N GLU A 85 7.80 23.91 -18.10
CA GLU A 85 7.46 24.20 -16.71
C GLU A 85 6.33 25.22 -16.64
N THR A 86 6.44 26.31 -17.41
CA THR A 86 5.37 27.32 -17.55
C THR A 86 4.08 26.71 -18.12
N LEU A 87 4.18 25.79 -19.09
CA LEU A 87 3.01 25.07 -19.60
C LEU A 87 2.35 24.24 -18.51
N LEU A 88 3.11 23.48 -17.71
CA LEU A 88 2.57 22.66 -16.64
C LEU A 88 1.90 23.50 -15.56
N GLU A 89 2.49 24.63 -15.16
CA GLU A 89 1.88 25.57 -14.21
C GLU A 89 0.55 26.13 -14.73
N TYR A 90 0.50 26.53 -16.01
CA TYR A 90 -0.73 27.00 -16.64
C TYR A 90 -1.82 25.93 -16.64
N ILE A 91 -1.47 24.70 -17.02
CA ILE A 91 -2.38 23.56 -17.02
C ILE A 91 -2.88 23.25 -15.61
N ASP A 92 -2.01 23.30 -14.60
CA ASP A 92 -2.39 23.07 -13.20
C ASP A 92 -3.38 24.13 -12.70
N GLY A 93 -3.15 25.40 -13.04
CA GLY A 93 -4.08 26.49 -12.76
C GLY A 93 -5.46 26.26 -13.38
N LEU A 94 -5.51 25.75 -14.62
CA LEU A 94 -6.76 25.42 -15.31
C LEU A 94 -7.53 24.27 -14.65
N ARG A 95 -6.89 23.37 -13.88
CA ARG A 95 -7.57 22.23 -13.23
C ARG A 95 -8.66 22.66 -12.27
N SER A 96 -8.55 23.86 -11.69
CA SER A 96 -9.55 24.41 -10.78
C SER A 96 -10.86 24.80 -11.48
N SER A 97 -10.80 25.18 -12.76
CA SER A 97 -11.94 25.64 -13.55
C SER A 97 -12.41 24.61 -14.57
N TRP A 98 -11.53 23.70 -15.01
CA TRP A 98 -11.78 22.59 -15.93
C TRP A 98 -11.82 21.25 -15.16
N THR A 99 -12.79 21.13 -14.26
CA THR A 99 -13.07 19.94 -13.46
C THR A 99 -13.99 18.96 -14.20
N ALA A 100 -14.12 17.73 -13.70
CA ALA A 100 -14.96 16.70 -14.34
C ALA A 100 -16.45 17.06 -14.37
N ASP A 101 -16.93 17.77 -13.35
CA ASP A 101 -18.33 18.17 -13.17
C ASP A 101 -18.76 19.31 -14.10
N VAL A 102 -17.83 20.09 -14.64
CA VAL A 102 -18.15 21.18 -15.59
C VAL A 102 -18.15 20.73 -17.06
N TYR A 103 -17.82 19.48 -17.33
CA TYR A 103 -17.80 18.95 -18.69
C TYR A 103 -19.23 18.89 -19.26
N HIS A 104 -19.42 19.45 -20.45
CA HIS A 104 -20.69 19.40 -21.18
C HIS A 104 -20.46 19.18 -22.67
N LEU A 105 -21.06 18.13 -23.23
CA LEU A 105 -20.83 17.67 -24.62
C LEU A 105 -20.99 18.78 -25.67
N LEU A 106 -21.94 19.72 -25.48
CA LEU A 106 -22.26 20.76 -26.46
C LEU A 106 -21.62 22.13 -26.19
N GLU A 107 -21.32 22.44 -24.92
CA GLU A 107 -21.02 23.81 -24.49
C GLU A 107 -19.62 23.95 -23.90
N ARG A 108 -19.09 22.89 -23.29
CA ARG A 108 -17.80 22.91 -22.60
C ARG A 108 -17.14 21.54 -22.68
N ASN A 109 -16.56 21.25 -23.83
CA ASN A 109 -15.95 19.97 -24.15
C ASN A 109 -14.45 20.10 -24.47
N CYS A 110 -13.86 18.99 -24.89
CA CYS A 110 -12.43 18.87 -25.23
C CYS A 110 -12.00 19.88 -26.30
N ASN A 111 -12.86 20.22 -27.26
CA ASN A 111 -12.55 21.15 -28.34
C ASN A 111 -12.42 22.59 -27.82
N ASN A 112 -13.28 22.98 -26.88
CA ASN A 112 -13.18 24.29 -26.20
C ASN A 112 -11.89 24.39 -25.37
N PHE A 113 -11.56 23.32 -24.65
CA PHE A 113 -10.33 23.24 -23.86
C PHE A 113 -9.08 23.31 -24.75
N SER A 114 -9.01 22.49 -25.81
CA SER A 114 -7.90 22.54 -26.77
C SER A 114 -7.74 23.94 -27.36
N ASN A 115 -8.83 24.65 -27.64
CA ASN A 115 -8.79 26.02 -28.15
C ASN A 115 -8.20 27.02 -27.14
N GLU A 116 -8.49 26.87 -25.84
CA GLU A 116 -7.89 27.70 -24.80
C GLU A 116 -6.39 27.44 -24.68
N VAL A 117 -5.98 26.17 -24.66
CA VAL A 117 -4.56 25.76 -24.54
C VAL A 117 -3.73 26.24 -25.73
N VAL A 118 -4.19 26.03 -26.97
CA VAL A 118 -3.42 26.47 -28.16
C VAL A 118 -3.40 28.00 -28.28
N GLY A 119 -4.45 28.68 -27.81
CA GLY A 119 -4.48 30.14 -27.70
C GLY A 119 -3.43 30.67 -26.74
N PHE A 120 -3.21 30.00 -25.61
CA PHE A 120 -2.13 30.32 -24.68
C PHE A 120 -0.75 30.02 -25.28
N LEU A 121 -0.57 28.85 -25.90
CA LEU A 121 0.72 28.41 -26.42
C LEU A 121 1.27 29.30 -27.53
N ASN A 122 0.48 29.59 -28.56
CA ASN A 122 0.98 30.31 -29.73
C ASN A 122 -0.07 31.22 -30.40
N GLY A 123 -1.19 31.49 -29.72
CA GLY A 123 -2.27 32.33 -30.25
C GLY A 123 -3.06 31.70 -31.40
N ALA A 124 -2.83 30.42 -31.71
CA ALA A 124 -3.63 29.70 -32.69
C ALA A 124 -5.05 29.45 -32.16
N SER A 125 -5.94 29.00 -33.05
CA SER A 125 -7.28 28.54 -32.70
C SER A 125 -7.56 27.17 -33.31
N VAL A 126 -8.43 26.42 -32.66
CA VAL A 126 -8.99 25.18 -33.22
C VAL A 126 -9.89 25.57 -34.41
N PRO A 127 -9.82 24.87 -35.56
CA PRO A 127 -10.62 25.20 -36.73
C PRO A 127 -12.14 25.28 -36.48
N ASP A 128 -12.79 26.28 -37.08
CA ASP A 128 -14.23 26.57 -36.87
C ASP A 128 -15.16 25.40 -37.15
N TYR A 129 -14.84 24.53 -38.11
CA TYR A 129 -15.66 23.36 -38.43
C TYR A 129 -15.69 22.30 -37.30
N ILE A 130 -14.74 22.37 -36.36
CA ILE A 130 -14.67 21.53 -35.16
C ILE A 130 -15.43 22.22 -34.02
N LEU A 131 -15.14 23.50 -33.78
CA LEU A 131 -15.77 24.28 -32.70
C LEU A 131 -17.26 24.48 -32.91
N ASN A 132 -17.71 24.68 -34.15
CA ASN A 132 -19.12 24.92 -34.48
C ASN A 132 -19.93 23.62 -34.67
N LEU A 133 -19.28 22.44 -34.63
CA LEU A 133 -19.95 21.15 -34.82
C LEU A 133 -21.19 20.97 -33.93
N PRO A 134 -21.18 21.30 -32.61
CA PRO A 134 -22.38 21.21 -31.77
C PRO A 134 -23.54 22.09 -32.28
N GLN A 135 -23.24 23.31 -32.72
CA GLN A 135 -24.23 24.25 -33.21
C GLN A 135 -24.82 23.80 -34.55
N GLU A 136 -23.98 23.27 -35.44
CA GLU A 136 -24.42 22.69 -36.71
C GLU A 136 -25.32 21.46 -36.52
N PHE A 137 -25.03 20.62 -35.50
CA PHE A 137 -25.87 19.49 -35.14
C PHE A 137 -27.22 19.94 -34.58
N LEU A 138 -27.23 20.89 -33.65
CA LEU A 138 -28.46 21.44 -33.06
C LEU A 138 -29.36 22.15 -34.09
N ALA A 139 -28.79 22.66 -35.17
CA ALA A 139 -29.54 23.25 -36.29
C ALA A 139 -30.32 22.20 -37.11
N THR A 140 -30.10 20.90 -36.87
CA THR A 140 -30.85 19.82 -37.55
C THR A 140 -32.12 19.46 -36.77
N PRO A 141 -33.18 18.95 -37.43
CA PRO A 141 -34.40 18.51 -36.73
C PRO A 141 -34.14 17.46 -35.67
N LEU A 142 -33.22 16.51 -35.95
CA LEU A 142 -32.81 15.48 -34.98
C LEU A 142 -32.09 16.11 -33.78
N GLY A 143 -31.09 16.97 -34.02
CA GLY A 143 -30.35 17.63 -32.93
C GLY A 143 -31.23 18.50 -32.04
N ALA A 144 -32.17 19.24 -32.63
CA ALA A 144 -33.16 20.02 -31.88
C ALA A 144 -34.04 19.13 -30.98
N SER A 145 -34.45 17.95 -31.47
CA SER A 145 -35.23 16.98 -30.68
C SER A 145 -34.43 16.29 -29.56
N MET A 146 -33.12 16.11 -29.75
CA MET A 146 -32.24 15.43 -28.80
C MET A 146 -31.65 16.34 -27.73
N ARG A 147 -31.68 17.67 -27.93
CA ARG A 147 -31.23 18.67 -26.95
C ARG A 147 -31.67 18.37 -25.50
N PRO A 148 -32.96 18.15 -25.18
CA PRO A 148 -33.38 17.89 -23.80
C PRO A 148 -32.79 16.60 -23.22
N MET A 149 -32.55 15.58 -24.05
CA MET A 149 -31.93 14.32 -23.62
C MET A 149 -30.45 14.53 -23.27
N ILE A 150 -29.73 15.33 -24.08
CA ILE A 150 -28.34 15.70 -23.81
C ILE A 150 -28.25 16.53 -22.53
N GLU A 151 -29.13 17.52 -22.36
CA GLU A 151 -29.18 18.32 -21.14
C GLU A 151 -29.48 17.47 -19.91
N GLN A 152 -30.36 16.47 -20.00
CA GLN A 152 -30.66 15.56 -18.89
C GLN A 152 -29.47 14.68 -18.50
N MET A 153 -28.63 14.28 -19.46
CA MET A 153 -27.44 13.46 -19.21
C MET A 153 -26.37 14.18 -18.40
N PHE A 154 -26.32 15.52 -18.46
CA PHE A 154 -25.28 16.33 -17.82
C PHE A 154 -25.82 17.31 -16.75
N ARG A 155 -27.04 17.09 -16.22
CA ARG A 155 -27.54 17.80 -15.02
C ARG A 155 -27.05 17.09 -13.75
N GLY A 156 -26.38 17.83 -12.87
CA GLY A 156 -25.64 17.33 -11.72
C GLY A 156 -26.35 16.33 -10.79
N SER A 157 -25.59 15.30 -10.39
CA SER A 157 -25.64 14.55 -9.12
C SER A 157 -27.02 14.22 -8.51
N ASN A 158 -27.81 13.36 -9.16
CA ASN A 158 -28.65 12.32 -8.53
C ASN A 158 -29.49 11.59 -9.60
N PRO A 159 -29.28 10.28 -9.85
CA PRO A 159 -30.31 9.49 -10.50
C PRO A 159 -31.40 9.19 -9.44
N ALA A 160 -32.54 9.86 -9.55
CA ALA A 160 -33.76 9.38 -8.91
C ALA A 160 -34.08 7.97 -9.47
N PRO A 161 -34.58 7.02 -8.65
CA PRO A 161 -34.88 5.68 -9.12
C PRO A 161 -36.05 5.73 -10.10
N LEU A 162 -35.78 5.48 -11.38
CA LEU A 162 -36.82 5.14 -12.35
C LEU A 162 -37.30 3.72 -12.02
N GLY A 163 -38.61 3.61 -11.74
CA GLY A 163 -39.28 2.36 -11.40
C GLY A 163 -39.22 1.28 -12.50
N PRO A 164 -39.79 0.10 -12.24
CA PRO A 164 -39.60 -1.08 -13.08
C PRO A 164 -40.22 -0.88 -14.47
N GLN A 165 -39.38 -0.95 -15.52
CA GLN A 165 -39.85 -1.07 -16.90
C GLN A 165 -39.87 -2.55 -17.36
N PRO A 166 -40.88 -2.94 -18.17
CA PRO A 166 -41.04 -4.30 -18.68
C PRO A 166 -40.02 -4.62 -19.80
N PRO A 167 -39.77 -5.90 -20.11
CA PRO A 167 -38.74 -6.30 -21.07
C PRO A 167 -39.23 -6.07 -22.51
N THR A 168 -38.47 -5.34 -23.32
CA THR A 168 -38.71 -5.27 -24.77
C THR A 168 -37.46 -5.68 -25.56
N SER A 169 -37.59 -6.84 -26.20
CA SER A 169 -37.03 -7.30 -27.47
C SER A 169 -35.80 -6.58 -28.05
N SER A 170 -34.76 -7.39 -28.28
CA SER A 170 -33.63 -7.15 -29.18
C SER A 170 -34.06 -6.69 -30.57
N SER A 171 -33.80 -5.42 -30.91
CA SER A 171 -33.74 -4.94 -32.29
C SER A 171 -32.30 -4.52 -32.61
N THR A 172 -31.77 -5.07 -33.71
CA THR A 172 -30.40 -4.93 -34.19
C THR A 172 -30.19 -3.68 -35.07
N ALA A 173 -30.90 -2.58 -34.80
CA ALA A 173 -30.70 -1.31 -35.49
C ALA A 173 -30.12 -0.26 -34.53
N PRO A 174 -29.05 0.48 -34.91
CA PRO A 174 -28.49 1.50 -34.04
C PRO A 174 -29.50 2.63 -33.85
N ASN A 175 -30.02 2.77 -32.64
CA ASN A 175 -30.88 3.88 -32.24
C ASN A 175 -29.97 5.11 -31.95
N PRO A 176 -30.26 6.31 -32.48
CA PRO A 176 -29.48 7.53 -32.22
C PRO A 176 -29.29 7.85 -30.72
N ALA A 177 -30.21 7.43 -29.86
CA ALA A 177 -30.08 7.54 -28.40
C ALA A 177 -28.90 6.71 -27.83
N HIS A 178 -28.68 5.50 -28.35
CA HIS A 178 -27.56 4.65 -27.94
C HIS A 178 -26.23 5.21 -28.44
N LEU A 179 -26.19 5.66 -29.70
CA LEU A 179 -25.00 6.29 -30.28
C LEU A 179 -24.56 7.53 -29.48
N LEU A 180 -25.53 8.35 -29.05
CA LEU A 180 -25.25 9.51 -28.21
C LEU A 180 -24.62 9.12 -26.85
N ALA A 181 -25.13 8.06 -26.21
CA ALA A 181 -24.55 7.54 -24.98
C ALA A 181 -23.13 7.00 -25.19
N ASP A 182 -22.88 6.31 -26.31
CA ASP A 182 -21.55 5.79 -26.65
C ASP A 182 -20.55 6.94 -26.89
N ILE A 183 -20.94 7.98 -27.62
CA ILE A 183 -20.13 9.19 -27.84
C ILE A 183 -19.82 9.90 -26.53
N ALA A 184 -20.85 10.11 -25.69
CA ALA A 184 -20.69 10.73 -24.39
C ALA A 184 -19.73 9.91 -23.53
N SER A 185 -19.86 8.58 -23.51
CA SER A 185 -18.96 7.69 -22.75
C SER A 185 -17.52 7.74 -23.27
N SER A 186 -17.30 7.78 -24.59
CA SER A 186 -15.97 7.86 -25.19
C SER A 186 -15.30 9.21 -24.91
N ALA A 187 -16.07 10.30 -24.91
CA ALA A 187 -15.57 11.63 -24.59
C ALA A 187 -15.35 11.85 -23.08
N TYR A 188 -16.08 11.12 -22.24
CA TYR A 188 -16.03 11.16 -20.77
C TYR A 188 -15.15 10.06 -20.17
N SER A 189 -14.38 9.33 -20.97
CA SER A 189 -13.45 8.32 -20.45
C SER A 189 -12.14 9.00 -20.01
N ALA A 190 -11.70 8.77 -18.77
CA ALA A 190 -10.36 9.17 -18.32
C ALA A 190 -9.29 8.43 -19.16
N PRO A 191 -8.10 9.00 -19.42
CA PRO A 191 -7.05 8.24 -20.08
C PRO A 191 -6.73 7.03 -19.23
N MET A 192 -6.86 5.89 -19.88
CA MET A 192 -6.05 4.75 -19.49
C MET A 192 -4.64 5.06 -19.99
N ASP A 193 -3.74 5.40 -19.07
CA ASP A 193 -2.38 4.91 -19.21
C ASP A 193 -2.54 3.39 -19.25
N VAL A 194 -2.64 2.78 -20.45
CA VAL A 194 -3.29 1.48 -20.60
C VAL A 194 -2.48 0.45 -19.79
N PRO A 195 -2.99 0.03 -18.62
CA PRO A 195 -2.23 -0.86 -17.75
C PRO A 195 -2.25 -2.30 -18.29
N LEU A 196 -3.05 -2.53 -19.34
CA LEU A 196 -3.36 -3.82 -19.93
C LEU A 196 -3.08 -3.84 -21.44
N ILE A 197 -1.86 -4.23 -21.83
CA ILE A 197 -1.49 -4.35 -23.25
C ILE A 197 -2.11 -5.60 -23.85
N SER A 198 -2.68 -5.51 -25.05
CA SER A 198 -3.08 -6.69 -25.82
C SER A 198 -1.90 -7.19 -26.67
N CYS A 199 -1.46 -8.43 -26.45
CA CYS A 199 -0.41 -9.05 -27.25
C CYS A 199 -1.00 -10.13 -28.16
N SER A 200 -0.80 -9.98 -29.47
CA SER A 200 -1.28 -10.94 -30.46
C SER A 200 -0.19 -11.84 -31.06
N SER A 201 1.10 -11.50 -30.86
CA SER A 201 2.25 -12.17 -31.47
C SER A 201 3.30 -12.58 -30.43
N VAL A 202 4.06 -13.63 -30.75
CA VAL A 202 5.16 -14.12 -29.90
C VAL A 202 6.24 -13.05 -29.72
N THR A 203 6.58 -12.32 -30.78
CA THR A 203 7.59 -11.26 -30.76
C THR A 203 7.22 -10.13 -29.80
N ASN A 204 5.97 -9.67 -29.80
CA ASN A 204 5.53 -8.60 -28.91
C ASN A 204 5.52 -9.10 -27.45
N PHE A 205 5.10 -10.34 -27.22
CA PHE A 205 5.12 -10.92 -25.88
C PHE A 205 6.55 -11.08 -25.33
N ASP A 206 7.48 -11.55 -26.17
CA ASP A 206 8.91 -11.65 -25.79
C ASP A 206 9.52 -10.27 -25.55
N GLN A 207 9.08 -9.21 -26.25
CA GLN A 207 9.49 -7.84 -25.96
C GLN A 207 9.05 -7.38 -24.58
N GLU A 208 7.79 -7.59 -24.19
CA GLU A 208 7.29 -7.23 -22.86
C GLU A 208 8.03 -8.00 -21.75
N LEU A 209 8.26 -9.30 -21.92
CA LEU A 209 9.08 -10.10 -21.00
C LEU A 209 10.52 -9.59 -20.88
N ASN A 210 11.06 -8.95 -21.94
CA ASN A 210 12.39 -8.36 -21.91
C ASN A 210 12.43 -6.97 -21.27
N GLN A 211 11.34 -6.22 -21.34
CA GLN A 211 11.24 -4.85 -20.84
C GLN A 211 10.86 -4.78 -19.35
N HIS A 212 10.09 -5.76 -18.87
CA HIS A 212 9.53 -5.75 -17.52
C HIS A 212 10.06 -6.88 -16.65
N TYR A 213 10.33 -6.58 -15.37
CA TYR A 213 10.79 -7.56 -14.40
C TYR A 213 9.71 -8.59 -14.04
N CYS A 214 8.46 -8.13 -13.85
CA CYS A 214 7.30 -8.99 -13.61
C CYS A 214 6.28 -8.85 -14.73
N VAL A 215 5.73 -9.97 -15.20
CA VAL A 215 4.66 -9.98 -16.21
C VAL A 215 3.53 -10.91 -15.77
N VAL A 216 2.30 -10.42 -15.83
CA VAL A 216 1.07 -11.21 -15.60
C VAL A 216 0.31 -11.29 -16.91
N ALA A 217 0.20 -12.49 -17.48
CA ALA A 217 -0.44 -12.71 -18.79
C ALA A 217 -1.77 -13.45 -18.65
N ASN A 218 -2.85 -12.88 -19.17
CA ASN A 218 -4.19 -13.46 -19.22
C ASN A 218 -4.52 -13.97 -20.64
N PHE A 219 -4.59 -15.29 -20.80
CA PHE A 219 -5.06 -15.96 -22.00
C PHE A 219 -6.58 -16.13 -21.93
N THR A 220 -7.31 -15.38 -22.76
CA THR A 220 -8.76 -15.21 -22.68
C THR A 220 -9.46 -15.40 -24.03
N ASN A 221 -10.79 -15.54 -24.01
CA ASN A 221 -11.67 -15.55 -25.19
C ASN A 221 -13.06 -14.99 -24.84
N GLU A 222 -13.15 -13.68 -24.59
CA GLU A 222 -14.37 -13.02 -24.11
C GLU A 222 -15.60 -13.15 -25.03
N ARG A 223 -15.40 -13.47 -26.33
CA ARG A 223 -16.50 -13.66 -27.28
C ARG A 223 -17.27 -14.97 -27.02
N GLY A 224 -16.56 -16.03 -26.63
CA GLY A 224 -17.15 -17.38 -26.47
C GLY A 224 -17.07 -17.96 -25.05
N CYS A 225 -16.41 -17.30 -24.11
CA CYS A 225 -16.14 -17.81 -22.77
C CYS A 225 -16.80 -16.91 -21.70
N PRO A 226 -17.94 -17.32 -21.10
CA PRO A 226 -18.59 -16.57 -20.02
C PRO A 226 -17.69 -16.33 -18.80
N PRO A 227 -16.91 -17.31 -18.29
CA PRO A 227 -15.97 -17.08 -17.18
C PRO A 227 -14.95 -15.98 -17.49
N CYS A 228 -14.48 -15.90 -18.74
CA CYS A 228 -13.54 -14.89 -19.19
C CYS A 228 -14.12 -13.47 -19.09
N ARG A 229 -15.40 -13.28 -19.41
CA ARG A 229 -16.09 -11.98 -19.27
C ARG A 229 -16.28 -11.56 -17.82
N VAL A 230 -16.49 -12.53 -16.92
CA VAL A 230 -16.68 -12.27 -15.49
C VAL A 230 -15.40 -11.76 -14.84
N ILE A 231 -14.25 -12.35 -15.16
CA ILE A 231 -12.98 -11.98 -14.53
C ILE A 231 -12.27 -10.80 -15.21
N ALA A 232 -12.58 -10.50 -16.48
CA ALA A 232 -12.00 -9.39 -17.23
C ALA A 232 -11.98 -8.03 -16.50
N PRO A 233 -13.11 -7.54 -15.92
CA PRO A 233 -13.10 -6.26 -15.21
C PRO A 233 -12.23 -6.30 -13.94
N ILE A 234 -12.11 -7.45 -13.28
CA ILE A 234 -11.32 -7.63 -12.06
C ILE A 234 -9.83 -7.59 -12.41
N TYR A 235 -9.43 -8.31 -13.44
CA TYR A 235 -8.08 -8.30 -13.98
C TYR A 235 -7.66 -6.89 -14.45
N GLN A 236 -8.56 -6.16 -15.10
CA GLN A 236 -8.34 -4.77 -15.50
C GLN A 236 -8.15 -3.84 -14.29
N ASN A 237 -8.98 -3.98 -13.25
CA ASN A 237 -8.83 -3.20 -12.02
C ASN A 237 -7.50 -3.47 -11.31
N LEU A 238 -7.05 -4.74 -11.29
CA LEU A 238 -5.76 -5.13 -10.71
C LEU A 238 -4.59 -4.56 -11.52
N ALA A 239 -4.68 -4.61 -12.86
CA ALA A 239 -3.71 -3.97 -13.74
C ALA A 239 -3.62 -2.46 -13.44
N THR A 240 -4.75 -1.74 -13.37
CA THR A 240 -4.75 -0.30 -13.04
C THR A 240 -4.09 0.00 -11.70
N LYS A 241 -4.34 -0.82 -10.67
CA LYS A 241 -3.78 -0.62 -9.33
C LYS A 241 -2.28 -0.90 -9.23
N LEU A 242 -1.79 -1.89 -9.98
CA LEU A 242 -0.49 -2.50 -9.72
C LEU A 242 0.52 -2.37 -10.88
N HIS A 243 0.08 -1.95 -12.07
CA HIS A 243 1.01 -1.69 -13.17
C HIS A 243 1.99 -0.59 -12.81
N SER A 244 3.19 -0.67 -13.36
CA SER A 244 4.21 0.36 -13.21
C SER A 244 5.07 0.45 -14.46
N ASN A 245 5.63 1.64 -14.69
CA ASN A 245 6.50 1.88 -15.83
C ASN A 245 7.89 1.29 -15.58
N PRO A 246 8.56 0.80 -16.64
CA PRO A 246 9.84 0.13 -16.49
C PRO A 246 10.90 1.11 -15.96
N SER A 247 11.67 0.69 -14.96
CA SER A 247 12.80 1.47 -14.48
C SER A 247 13.91 1.47 -15.52
N PRO A 248 14.45 2.63 -15.95
CA PRO A 248 15.60 2.66 -16.85
C PRO A 248 16.78 1.98 -16.14
N ASN A 249 17.35 0.95 -16.77
CA ASN A 249 18.43 0.06 -16.30
C ASN A 249 18.02 -1.25 -15.61
N HIS A 250 17.43 -2.17 -16.38
CA HIS A 250 17.21 -3.55 -15.94
C HIS A 250 18.06 -4.57 -16.69
N HIS A 251 19.31 -4.74 -16.25
CA HIS A 251 20.22 -5.80 -16.69
C HIS A 251 20.06 -7.08 -15.83
N GLY A 252 18.83 -7.51 -15.56
CA GLY A 252 18.53 -8.76 -14.84
C GLY A 252 18.86 -8.78 -13.34
N ARG A 253 19.09 -7.62 -12.71
CA ARG A 253 19.18 -7.45 -11.24
C ARG A 253 17.86 -6.91 -10.72
N GLN A 254 17.40 -7.32 -9.53
CA GLN A 254 16.12 -6.88 -8.94
C GLN A 254 15.98 -5.33 -8.87
N PRO A 255 14.83 -4.74 -9.27
CA PRO A 255 14.68 -3.29 -9.28
C PRO A 255 14.29 -2.78 -7.88
N LYS A 256 14.73 -1.57 -7.54
CA LYS A 256 14.32 -0.88 -6.31
C LYS A 256 12.86 -0.42 -6.32
N VAL A 257 12.25 -0.32 -7.50
CA VAL A 257 10.86 0.08 -7.71
C VAL A 257 10.11 -1.10 -8.32
N LYS A 258 8.85 -1.30 -7.93
CA LYS A 258 7.99 -2.33 -8.53
C LYS A 258 7.88 -2.10 -10.04
N ASP A 259 8.11 -3.13 -10.84
CA ASP A 259 8.06 -3.14 -12.31
C ASP A 259 7.22 -4.33 -12.76
N ILE A 260 5.92 -4.08 -12.96
CA ILE A 260 4.91 -5.11 -13.21
C ILE A 260 4.07 -4.72 -14.41
N LYS A 261 3.95 -5.64 -15.38
CA LYS A 261 3.15 -5.47 -16.59
C LYS A 261 2.03 -6.48 -16.67
N PHE A 262 0.84 -6.02 -17.07
CA PHE A 262 -0.32 -6.88 -17.30
C PHE A 262 -0.61 -6.96 -18.81
N ILE A 263 -0.81 -8.19 -19.30
CA ILE A 263 -0.97 -8.49 -20.71
C ILE A 263 -2.23 -9.32 -20.94
N LYS A 264 -3.07 -8.91 -21.89
CA LYS A 264 -4.22 -9.68 -22.37
C LYS A 264 -3.87 -10.36 -23.69
N ILE A 265 -4.22 -11.64 -23.83
CA ILE A 265 -3.96 -12.46 -25.02
C ILE A 265 -5.26 -13.12 -25.43
N ASP A 266 -5.79 -12.76 -26.60
CA ASP A 266 -6.96 -13.43 -27.17
C ASP A 266 -6.53 -14.73 -27.85
N THR A 267 -6.88 -15.86 -27.22
CA THR A 267 -6.54 -17.20 -27.71
C THR A 267 -7.09 -17.51 -29.10
N ALA A 268 -8.18 -16.84 -29.53
CA ALA A 268 -8.74 -17.02 -30.87
C ALA A 268 -7.88 -16.36 -31.96
N SER A 269 -7.15 -15.29 -31.63
CA SER A 269 -6.26 -14.58 -32.57
C SER A 269 -4.78 -14.92 -32.38
N SER A 270 -4.41 -15.58 -31.27
CA SER A 270 -3.01 -15.87 -30.89
C SER A 270 -2.75 -17.35 -30.64
N ILE A 271 -3.02 -18.17 -31.65
CA ILE A 271 -2.88 -19.63 -31.60
C ILE A 271 -1.43 -20.05 -31.29
N GLN A 272 -0.43 -19.40 -31.89
CA GLN A 272 0.99 -19.74 -31.70
C GLN A 272 1.47 -19.49 -30.25
N LEU A 273 1.04 -18.39 -29.64
CA LEU A 273 1.32 -18.10 -28.22
C LEU A 273 0.63 -19.12 -27.31
N SER A 274 -0.63 -19.44 -27.61
CA SER A 274 -1.41 -20.44 -26.86
C SER A 274 -0.76 -21.83 -26.92
N GLN A 275 -0.19 -22.20 -28.06
CA GLN A 275 0.57 -23.45 -28.22
C GLN A 275 1.90 -23.43 -27.46
N ARG A 276 2.69 -22.34 -27.56
CA ARG A 276 3.98 -22.19 -26.88
C ARG A 276 3.85 -22.36 -25.36
N TYR A 277 2.78 -21.80 -24.78
CA TYR A 277 2.50 -21.84 -23.36
C TYR A 277 1.49 -22.93 -22.96
N GLN A 278 1.18 -23.87 -23.85
CA GLN A 278 0.33 -25.04 -23.61
C GLN A 278 -1.05 -24.71 -23.00
N ILE A 279 -1.70 -23.64 -23.46
CA ILE A 279 -3.00 -23.20 -22.95
C ILE A 279 -4.10 -24.17 -23.39
N ARG A 280 -4.77 -24.81 -22.42
CA ARG A 280 -5.82 -25.81 -22.65
C ARG A 280 -7.22 -25.36 -22.22
N ALA A 281 -7.31 -24.26 -21.47
CA ALA A 281 -8.57 -23.69 -20.98
C ALA A 281 -8.48 -22.15 -20.97
N THR A 282 -9.62 -21.47 -20.99
CA THR A 282 -9.68 -20.01 -20.80
C THR A 282 -10.72 -19.67 -19.72
N PRO A 283 -10.47 -18.66 -18.87
CA PRO A 283 -9.24 -17.87 -18.79
C PRO A 283 -8.09 -18.69 -18.15
N THR A 284 -6.86 -18.48 -18.61
CA THR A 284 -5.64 -18.99 -17.96
C THR A 284 -4.69 -17.83 -17.71
N PHE A 285 -4.19 -17.69 -16.50
CA PHE A 285 -3.22 -16.67 -16.11
C PHE A 285 -1.85 -17.31 -15.92
N LYS A 286 -0.80 -16.66 -16.45
CA LYS A 286 0.60 -17.03 -16.23
C LYS A 286 1.37 -15.88 -15.61
N PHE A 287 2.22 -16.21 -14.64
CA PHE A 287 2.97 -15.23 -13.85
C PHE A 287 4.46 -15.42 -14.09
N PHE A 288 5.18 -14.35 -14.39
CA PHE A 288 6.60 -14.38 -14.74
C PHE A 288 7.41 -13.43 -13.85
N ILE A 289 8.57 -13.89 -13.36
CA ILE A 289 9.62 -13.07 -12.74
C ILE A 289 10.89 -13.26 -13.56
N ASN A 290 11.49 -12.16 -14.03
CA ASN A 290 12.72 -12.16 -14.82
C ASN A 290 12.67 -13.19 -15.96
N LYS A 291 11.57 -13.18 -16.74
CA LYS A 291 11.29 -14.08 -17.89
C LYS A 291 11.01 -15.53 -17.54
N LYS A 292 11.13 -15.95 -16.28
CA LYS A 292 10.85 -17.31 -15.83
C LYS A 292 9.40 -17.39 -15.34
N GLU A 293 8.66 -18.39 -15.81
CA GLU A 293 7.33 -18.70 -15.28
C GLU A 293 7.45 -19.19 -13.83
N VAL A 294 6.70 -18.57 -12.92
CA VAL A 294 6.71 -18.89 -11.48
C VAL A 294 5.39 -19.47 -10.99
N ALA A 295 4.28 -19.19 -11.66
CA ALA A 295 2.96 -19.72 -11.33
C ALA A 295 2.01 -19.74 -12.55
N GLU A 296 0.97 -20.57 -12.47
CA GLU A 296 -0.14 -20.68 -13.43
C GLU A 296 -1.46 -20.79 -12.66
N MET A 297 -2.51 -20.15 -13.16
CA MET A 297 -3.86 -20.22 -12.62
C MET A 297 -4.87 -20.45 -13.76
N LYS A 298 -5.88 -21.30 -13.52
CA LYS A 298 -6.94 -21.58 -14.49
C LYS A 298 -8.32 -21.23 -13.95
N GLY A 299 -9.17 -20.71 -14.82
CA GLY A 299 -10.55 -20.40 -14.47
C GLY A 299 -10.75 -18.99 -13.91
N ALA A 300 -12.01 -18.63 -13.70
CA ALA A 300 -12.42 -17.32 -13.25
C ALA A 300 -12.60 -17.28 -11.73
N ASN A 301 -11.50 -17.19 -10.98
CA ASN A 301 -11.50 -17.05 -9.53
C ASN A 301 -10.85 -15.70 -9.12
N PRO A 302 -11.64 -14.69 -8.73
CA PRO A 302 -11.11 -13.37 -8.36
C PRO A 302 -10.13 -13.39 -7.19
N SER A 303 -10.44 -14.14 -6.14
CA SER A 303 -9.66 -14.19 -4.91
C SER A 303 -8.29 -14.83 -5.14
N GLU A 304 -8.27 -15.95 -5.85
CA GLU A 304 -7.02 -16.63 -6.20
C GLU A 304 -6.16 -15.80 -7.16
N LEU A 305 -6.75 -15.06 -8.10
CA LEU A 305 -6.02 -14.16 -8.99
C LEU A 305 -5.30 -13.06 -8.20
N GLU A 306 -6.00 -12.46 -7.23
CA GLU A 306 -5.43 -11.44 -6.35
C GLU A 306 -4.31 -12.03 -5.46
N THR A 307 -4.52 -13.21 -4.89
CA THR A 307 -3.50 -13.93 -4.09
C THR A 307 -2.25 -14.24 -4.92
N GLN A 308 -2.39 -14.77 -6.13
CA GLN A 308 -1.24 -15.10 -7.01
C GLN A 308 -0.46 -13.86 -7.44
N ILE A 309 -1.14 -12.72 -7.68
CA ILE A 309 -0.46 -11.45 -7.97
C ILE A 309 0.29 -10.94 -6.73
N ASN A 310 -0.32 -11.02 -5.55
CA ASN A 310 0.35 -10.60 -4.31
C ASN A 310 1.56 -11.49 -4.00
N LEU A 311 1.46 -12.80 -4.23
CA LEU A 311 2.58 -13.73 -4.09
C LEU A 311 3.69 -13.41 -5.09
N LEU A 312 3.36 -13.15 -6.36
CA LEU A 312 4.31 -12.69 -7.39
C LEU A 312 5.07 -11.44 -6.91
N ILE A 313 4.35 -10.45 -6.38
CA ILE A 313 4.93 -9.21 -5.85
C ILE A 313 5.84 -9.50 -4.66
N TYR A 314 5.39 -10.33 -3.72
CA TYR A 314 6.18 -10.69 -2.54
C TYR A 314 7.47 -11.42 -2.91
N THR A 315 7.41 -12.38 -3.84
CA THR A 315 8.59 -13.11 -4.33
C THR A 315 9.54 -12.22 -5.12
N ALA A 316 9.02 -11.33 -5.96
CA ALA A 316 9.83 -10.43 -6.78
C ALA A 316 10.38 -9.21 -6.01
N TYR A 317 9.67 -8.78 -4.97
CA TYR A 317 9.96 -7.62 -4.12
C TYR A 317 9.70 -7.98 -2.66
N PRO A 318 10.56 -8.79 -2.02
CA PRO A 318 10.45 -9.06 -0.59
C PRO A 318 10.51 -7.72 0.11
N GLN A 319 9.43 -7.35 0.81
CA GLN A 319 9.46 -6.12 1.58
C GLN A 319 10.50 -6.26 2.69
N ASP A 320 11.38 -5.27 2.84
CA ASP A 320 12.00 -5.03 4.13
C ASP A 320 10.84 -4.91 5.14
N TYR A 321 10.83 -5.74 6.17
CA TYR A 321 9.74 -5.92 7.15
C TYR A 321 9.31 -4.63 7.91
N HIS A 322 9.87 -3.47 7.56
CA HIS A 322 9.61 -2.17 8.16
C HIS A 322 8.67 -1.24 7.37
N GLN A 323 8.12 -1.65 6.21
CA GLN A 323 7.20 -0.81 5.41
C GLN A 323 5.97 -1.55 4.82
N SER A 324 5.43 -2.54 5.54
CA SER A 324 4.06 -2.99 5.28
C SER A 324 3.11 -2.09 6.07
N ASP A 325 2.33 -1.24 5.38
CA ASP A 325 1.09 -0.69 5.94
C ASP A 325 0.14 -1.88 6.16
N PRO A 326 -0.13 -2.30 7.41
CA PRO A 326 -1.03 -3.40 7.64
C PRO A 326 -2.45 -2.87 7.47
N ILE A 327 -3.17 -3.36 6.46
CA ILE A 327 -4.64 -3.32 6.33
C ILE A 327 -5.22 -1.91 6.60
N SER A 328 -5.56 -1.15 5.56
CA SER A 328 -6.30 0.11 5.68
C SER A 328 -7.73 -0.10 6.22
N GLN A 329 -7.88 -0.46 7.49
CA GLN A 329 -8.89 0.17 8.32
C GLN A 329 -8.38 1.59 8.57
N VAL A 330 -8.90 2.54 7.80
CA VAL A 330 -8.68 3.97 8.07
C VAL A 330 -8.99 4.20 9.54
N PHE A 331 -7.97 4.57 10.32
CA PHE A 331 -8.13 4.81 11.75
C PHE A 331 -9.14 5.95 11.93
N ASN A 332 -10.29 5.66 12.53
CA ASN A 332 -11.34 6.65 12.73
C ASN A 332 -11.01 7.48 13.99
N PHE A 333 -10.34 8.61 13.77
CA PHE A 333 -9.92 9.53 14.83
C PHE A 333 -11.10 10.05 15.67
N GLU A 334 -12.23 10.37 15.04
CA GLU A 334 -13.41 10.88 15.75
C GLU A 334 -14.01 9.81 16.67
N LYS A 335 -14.12 8.56 16.20
CA LYS A 335 -14.61 7.44 17.02
C LYS A 335 -13.68 7.16 18.20
N ALA A 336 -12.36 7.21 17.97
CA ALA A 336 -11.36 7.01 19.03
C ALA A 336 -11.42 8.13 20.08
N LEU A 337 -11.52 9.40 19.65
CA LEU A 337 -11.67 10.54 20.55
C LEU A 337 -12.98 10.49 21.33
N ASN A 338 -14.10 10.20 20.66
CA ASN A 338 -15.40 10.07 21.34
C ASN A 338 -15.36 8.97 22.40
N LYS A 339 -14.78 7.80 22.10
CA LYS A 339 -14.61 6.71 23.07
C LYS A 339 -13.77 7.14 24.28
N LEU A 340 -12.70 7.92 24.04
CA LEU A 340 -11.87 8.46 25.11
C LEU A 340 -12.68 9.42 26.00
N LEU A 341 -13.39 10.37 25.40
CA LEU A 341 -14.15 11.39 26.12
C LEU A 341 -15.34 10.81 26.91
N THR A 342 -15.99 9.76 26.40
CA THR A 342 -17.07 9.05 27.13
C THR A 342 -16.56 8.28 28.34
N SER A 343 -15.26 8.04 28.44
CA SER A 343 -14.66 7.32 29.57
C SER A 343 -14.42 8.22 30.79
N PHE A 344 -14.51 9.55 30.62
CA PHE A 344 -14.47 10.49 31.73
C PHE A 344 -15.84 10.61 32.41
N PRO A 345 -15.90 10.66 33.76
CA PRO A 345 -17.14 10.93 34.50
C PRO A 345 -17.83 12.22 34.06
N GLU A 346 -19.16 12.25 34.03
CA GLU A 346 -19.94 13.41 33.56
C GLU A 346 -20.06 14.54 34.61
N ASP A 347 -19.87 14.24 35.90
CA ASP A 347 -20.23 15.13 37.03
C ASP A 347 -19.04 15.81 37.74
N ASP A 348 -17.90 16.00 37.07
CA ASP A 348 -16.73 16.65 37.67
C ASP A 348 -16.53 18.08 37.11
N GLU A 349 -16.83 19.10 37.92
CA GLU A 349 -16.62 20.52 37.58
C GLU A 349 -15.15 20.83 37.26
N ASN A 350 -14.20 20.02 37.74
CA ASN A 350 -12.76 20.11 37.43
C ASN A 350 -12.30 19.08 36.40
N SER A 351 -13.21 18.47 35.65
CA SER A 351 -12.88 17.47 34.65
C SER A 351 -11.93 18.04 33.58
N PRO A 352 -10.80 17.38 33.29
CA PRO A 352 -9.90 17.81 32.22
C PRO A 352 -10.45 17.54 30.82
N LYS A 353 -11.64 16.96 30.73
CA LYS A 353 -12.29 16.48 29.49
C LYS A 353 -12.34 17.54 28.40
N GLU A 354 -12.68 18.79 28.71
CA GLU A 354 -12.79 19.85 27.69
C GLU A 354 -11.41 20.27 27.16
N VAL A 355 -10.40 20.39 28.03
CA VAL A 355 -9.02 20.71 27.62
C VAL A 355 -8.43 19.57 26.78
N ILE A 356 -8.68 18.32 27.19
CA ILE A 356 -8.27 17.12 26.44
C ILE A 356 -8.94 17.12 25.06
N LYS A 357 -10.26 17.32 25.01
CA LYS A 357 -11.01 17.40 23.75
C LYS A 357 -10.40 18.43 22.79
N GLN A 358 -10.22 19.66 23.25
CA GLN A 358 -9.65 20.75 22.44
C GLN A 358 -8.24 20.42 21.95
N THR A 359 -7.40 19.85 22.82
CA THR A 359 -6.04 19.42 22.46
C THR A 359 -6.08 18.37 21.34
N TYR A 360 -6.97 17.38 21.44
CA TYR A 360 -7.07 16.34 20.43
C TYR A 360 -7.66 16.85 19.11
N GLU A 361 -8.70 17.68 19.15
CA GLU A 361 -9.34 18.24 17.95
C GLU A 361 -8.46 19.23 17.19
N TRP A 362 -7.67 20.05 17.91
CA TRP A 362 -6.91 21.15 17.28
C TRP A 362 -5.44 20.85 17.09
N ILE A 363 -4.87 19.90 17.83
CA ILE A 363 -3.43 19.56 17.75
C ILE A 363 -3.25 18.13 17.25
N VAL A 364 -3.76 17.13 17.99
CA VAL A 364 -3.45 15.71 17.72
C VAL A 364 -4.01 15.24 16.39
N ILE A 365 -5.30 15.42 16.14
CA ILE A 365 -5.98 14.94 14.92
C ILE A 365 -5.49 15.68 13.67
N PRO A 366 -5.36 17.03 13.67
CA PRO A 366 -4.78 17.73 12.53
C PRO A 366 -3.33 17.32 12.26
N PHE A 367 -2.55 17.06 13.32
CA PHE A 367 -1.19 16.55 13.16
C PHE A 367 -1.25 15.20 12.45
N LEU A 368 -1.92 14.19 13.01
CA LEU A 368 -1.97 12.84 12.43
C LEU A 368 -2.56 12.79 11.01
N ASN A 369 -3.47 13.70 10.66
CA ASN A 369 -3.99 13.86 9.30
C ASN A 369 -3.06 14.61 8.33
N LYS A 370 -1.82 14.92 8.74
CA LYS A 370 -0.83 15.68 7.96
C LYS A 370 -1.31 17.09 7.56
N LYS A 371 -2.21 17.68 8.35
CA LYS A 371 -2.75 19.04 8.14
C LYS A 371 -1.99 20.12 8.89
N THR A 372 -1.20 19.75 9.91
CA THR A 372 -0.35 20.66 10.68
C THR A 372 0.95 19.98 11.09
N ASP A 373 1.93 20.79 11.46
CA ASP A 373 3.21 20.37 12.04
C ASP A 373 3.23 20.55 13.57
N LEU A 374 4.22 19.94 14.20
CA LEU A 374 4.57 20.15 15.61
C LEU A 374 5.79 21.06 15.79
N ASN A 375 6.05 21.95 14.82
CA ASN A 375 7.26 22.78 14.80
C ASN A 375 7.33 23.80 15.95
N SER A 376 6.24 24.00 16.71
CA SER A 376 6.23 24.75 17.97
C SER A 376 6.30 23.77 19.15
N PRO A 377 7.36 23.86 20.01
CA PRO A 377 7.48 23.02 21.21
C PRO A 377 6.25 23.08 22.13
N ASP A 378 5.54 24.21 22.14
CA ASP A 378 4.34 24.40 22.96
C ASP A 378 3.20 23.46 22.56
N LYS A 379 3.06 23.13 21.26
CA LYS A 379 2.03 22.20 20.78
C LYS A 379 2.32 20.78 21.24
N PHE A 380 3.57 20.34 21.12
CA PHE A 380 3.98 19.02 21.59
C PHE A 380 3.82 18.89 23.11
N LEU A 381 4.26 19.89 23.88
CA LEU A 381 4.11 19.89 25.33
C LEU A 381 2.64 19.89 25.77
N GLN A 382 1.76 20.60 25.07
CA GLN A 382 0.32 20.53 25.31
C GLN A 382 -0.24 19.12 25.07
N TRP A 383 0.14 18.47 23.97
CA TRP A 383 -0.26 17.10 23.70
C TRP A 383 0.30 16.12 24.75
N ALA A 384 1.59 16.18 25.08
CA ALA A 384 2.20 15.32 26.08
C ALA A 384 1.51 15.46 27.45
N ARG A 385 1.25 16.70 27.90
CA ARG A 385 0.51 16.97 29.15
C ARG A 385 -0.91 16.42 29.12
N ALA A 386 -1.66 16.65 28.04
CA ALA A 386 -3.01 16.12 27.89
C ALA A 386 -3.02 14.59 27.93
N THR A 387 -2.02 13.94 27.34
CA THR A 387 -1.91 12.48 27.36
C THR A 387 -1.56 11.95 28.74
N ASN A 388 -0.62 12.59 29.45
CA ASN A 388 -0.31 12.21 30.84
C ASN A 388 -1.51 12.43 31.77
N GLN A 389 -2.29 13.49 31.54
CA GLN A 389 -3.52 13.74 32.27
C GLN A 389 -4.59 12.68 31.99
N VAL A 390 -4.72 12.19 30.76
CA VAL A 390 -5.58 11.05 30.42
C VAL A 390 -5.13 9.80 31.18
N LEU A 391 -3.82 9.48 31.13
CA LEU A 391 -3.25 8.28 31.74
C LEU A 391 -3.44 8.26 33.25
N THR A 392 -3.17 9.39 33.92
CA THR A 392 -3.37 9.53 35.37
C THR A 392 -4.84 9.52 35.78
N SER A 393 -5.74 10.09 34.96
CA SER A 393 -7.17 10.20 35.32
C SER A 393 -7.95 8.90 35.07
N LEU A 394 -7.68 8.21 33.96
CA LEU A 394 -8.42 7.01 33.55
C LEU A 394 -7.71 5.69 33.91
N GLY A 395 -6.43 5.76 34.29
CA GLY A 395 -5.59 4.58 34.49
C GLY A 395 -5.51 3.72 33.23
N SER A 396 -5.18 2.45 33.40
CA SER A 396 -5.11 1.44 32.32
C SER A 396 -6.47 1.07 31.71
N SER A 397 -7.56 1.26 32.46
CA SER A 397 -8.88 0.72 32.12
C SER A 397 -9.46 1.31 30.83
N ALA A 398 -9.23 2.60 30.58
CA ALA A 398 -9.88 3.34 29.49
C ALA A 398 -8.98 4.32 28.74
N SER A 399 -7.69 4.42 29.08
CA SER A 399 -6.74 5.32 28.41
C SER A 399 -6.16 4.77 27.09
N PHE A 400 -6.42 3.50 26.75
CA PHE A 400 -5.87 2.89 25.53
C PHE A 400 -6.12 3.69 24.23
N PRO A 401 -7.22 4.45 24.03
CA PRO A 401 -7.38 5.25 22.82
C PRO A 401 -6.29 6.32 22.71
N ALA A 402 -5.88 6.95 23.82
CA ALA A 402 -4.78 7.91 23.83
C ALA A 402 -3.45 7.28 23.41
N LEU A 403 -3.22 6.02 23.82
CA LEU A 403 -2.06 5.25 23.37
C LEU A 403 -2.11 4.93 21.88
N ASP A 404 -3.29 4.71 21.30
CA ASP A 404 -3.42 4.52 19.85
C ASP A 404 -3.04 5.78 19.07
N PHE A 405 -3.40 6.96 19.57
CA PHE A 405 -2.94 8.23 18.99
C PHE A 405 -1.41 8.36 19.07
N LEU A 406 -0.80 8.06 20.22
CA LEU A 406 0.66 8.05 20.37
C LEU A 406 1.33 7.02 19.44
N ARG A 407 0.77 5.82 19.33
CA ARG A 407 1.29 4.73 18.49
C ARG A 407 1.42 5.16 17.03
N LEU A 408 0.46 5.93 16.54
CA LEU A 408 0.48 6.51 15.20
C LEU A 408 1.45 7.70 15.10
N ALA A 409 1.55 8.49 16.17
CA ALA A 409 2.43 9.66 16.22
C ALA A 409 3.91 9.28 16.15
N VAL A 410 4.34 8.23 16.86
CA VAL A 410 5.73 7.77 16.90
C VAL A 410 6.23 7.17 15.58
N LEU A 411 5.37 7.06 14.56
CA LEU A 411 5.77 6.69 13.19
C LEU A 411 6.22 7.90 12.36
N ARG A 412 6.14 9.11 12.92
CA ARG A 412 6.51 10.36 12.25
C ARG A 412 7.77 10.96 12.86
N GLU A 413 8.75 11.26 12.02
CA GLU A 413 10.04 11.85 12.41
C GLU A 413 9.88 13.16 13.20
N ASP A 414 8.93 14.01 12.81
CA ASP A 414 8.67 15.29 13.47
C ASP A 414 8.07 15.14 14.89
N PHE A 415 7.36 14.05 15.18
CA PHE A 415 6.95 13.73 16.56
C PHE A 415 8.11 13.09 17.34
N ILE A 416 8.87 12.20 16.70
CA ILE A 416 10.06 11.54 17.26
C ILE A 416 11.06 12.59 17.76
N ASP A 417 11.34 13.63 16.98
CA ASP A 417 12.29 14.68 17.33
C ASP A 417 11.88 15.44 18.60
N GLN A 418 10.60 15.79 18.73
CA GLN A 418 10.08 16.46 19.92
C GLN A 418 10.07 15.53 21.14
N LEU A 419 9.72 14.26 20.95
CA LEU A 419 9.70 13.27 22.01
C LEU A 419 11.11 12.95 22.53
N TYR A 420 12.12 12.91 21.66
CA TYR A 420 13.51 12.64 22.01
C TYR A 420 14.09 13.68 22.98
N ILE A 421 13.75 14.96 22.80
CA ILE A 421 14.18 16.06 23.68
C ILE A 421 13.24 16.25 24.89
N CYS A 422 12.13 15.51 24.98
CA CYS A 422 11.18 15.61 26.07
C CYS A 422 11.80 15.04 27.37
N PRO A 423 11.73 15.75 28.50
CA PRO A 423 12.19 15.22 29.78
C PRO A 423 11.45 13.92 30.15
N SER A 424 12.17 12.97 30.73
CA SER A 424 11.62 11.65 31.11
C SER A 424 10.33 11.71 31.91
N ASP A 425 10.24 12.61 32.89
CA ASP A 425 9.06 12.76 33.76
C ASP A 425 7.83 13.32 33.02
N SER A 426 8.03 13.93 31.85
CA SER A 426 6.96 14.45 31.00
C SER A 426 6.69 13.56 29.79
N ASN A 427 7.47 12.49 29.59
CA ASN A 427 7.36 11.64 28.43
C ASN A 427 6.14 10.71 28.55
N PRO A 428 5.16 10.81 27.64
CA PRO A 428 3.92 10.05 27.74
C PRO A 428 4.06 8.54 27.53
N ILE A 429 5.18 8.08 26.94
CA ILE A 429 5.47 6.65 26.82
C ILE A 429 5.86 6.08 28.18
N TYR A 430 6.78 6.75 28.90
CA TYR A 430 7.21 6.30 30.23
C TYR A 430 6.10 6.41 31.27
N GLU A 431 5.25 7.45 31.16
CA GLU A 431 4.02 7.56 31.93
C GLU A 431 3.10 6.35 31.71
N ALA A 432 2.88 5.94 30.45
CA ALA A 432 2.04 4.79 30.13
C ALA A 432 2.58 3.48 30.69
N ILE A 433 3.91 3.28 30.64
CA ILE A 433 4.58 2.12 31.24
C ILE A 433 4.37 2.13 32.74
N ARG A 434 4.60 3.26 33.41
CA ARG A 434 4.41 3.38 34.86
C ARG A 434 2.96 3.04 35.27
N ILE A 435 1.97 3.62 34.59
CA ILE A 435 0.55 3.32 34.85
C ILE A 435 0.24 1.84 34.60
N GLY A 436 0.77 1.25 33.53
CA GLY A 436 0.59 -0.15 33.23
C GLY A 436 1.30 -1.11 34.19
N SER A 437 2.40 -0.70 34.80
CA SER A 437 3.15 -1.46 35.81
C SER A 437 2.51 -1.41 37.19
N LEU A 438 1.71 -0.38 37.48
CA LEU A 438 0.99 -0.24 38.76
C LEU A 438 -0.34 -1.03 38.81
N ASP A 439 -0.79 -1.57 37.67
CA ASP A 439 -2.05 -2.30 37.57
C ASP A 439 -1.82 -3.81 37.44
N ASP A 440 -2.16 -4.54 38.51
CA ASP A 440 -2.08 -6.00 38.57
C ASP A 440 -3.01 -6.70 37.56
N ASN A 441 -4.12 -6.07 37.16
CA ASN A 441 -5.12 -6.63 36.25
C ASN A 441 -5.22 -5.81 34.96
N LEU A 442 -4.07 -5.63 34.31
CA LEU A 442 -3.95 -4.78 33.15
C LEU A 442 -4.94 -5.16 32.04
N GLY A 443 -5.80 -4.21 31.67
CA GLY A 443 -6.81 -4.40 30.64
C GLY A 443 -6.20 -4.78 29.29
N ARG A 444 -6.73 -5.83 28.65
CA ARG A 444 -6.25 -6.37 27.37
C ARG A 444 -6.01 -5.31 26.29
N SER A 445 -6.97 -4.39 26.10
CA SER A 445 -6.84 -3.32 25.09
C SER A 445 -5.67 -2.40 25.38
N PHE A 446 -5.41 -2.08 26.64
CA PHE A 446 -4.25 -1.30 27.03
C PHE A 446 -2.95 -2.07 26.76
N SER A 447 -2.88 -3.35 27.15
CA SER A 447 -1.71 -4.21 26.91
C SER A 447 -1.35 -4.31 25.42
N LEU A 448 -2.33 -4.59 24.57
CA LEU A 448 -2.09 -4.69 23.13
C LEU A 448 -1.61 -3.34 22.55
N THR A 449 -2.24 -2.23 22.93
CA THR A 449 -1.91 -0.93 22.37
C THR A 449 -0.56 -0.41 22.86
N ILE A 450 -0.21 -0.56 24.15
CA ILE A 450 1.10 -0.15 24.66
C ILE A 450 2.24 -1.00 24.09
N LEU A 451 2.06 -2.31 23.91
CA LEU A 451 3.07 -3.17 23.28
C LEU A 451 3.30 -2.77 21.81
N ARG A 452 2.24 -2.45 21.06
CA ARG A 452 2.37 -1.91 19.70
C ARG A 452 3.05 -0.54 19.67
N LEU A 453 2.75 0.33 20.64
CA LEU A 453 3.43 1.62 20.80
C LEU A 453 4.93 1.40 21.05
N LEU A 454 5.30 0.54 22.00
CA LEU A 454 6.70 0.22 22.30
C LEU A 454 7.43 -0.39 21.09
N SER A 455 6.77 -1.28 20.34
CA SER A 455 7.31 -1.83 19.10
C SER A 455 7.62 -0.73 18.08
N ASN A 456 6.71 0.24 17.90
CA ASN A 456 6.94 1.38 17.01
C ASN A 456 8.08 2.29 17.52
N THR A 457 8.13 2.53 18.83
CA THR A 457 9.20 3.32 19.47
C THR A 457 10.58 2.70 19.25
N LEU A 458 10.71 1.38 19.42
CA LEU A 458 11.95 0.63 19.16
C LEU A 458 12.31 0.56 17.67
N GLY A 459 11.35 0.81 16.78
CA GLY A 459 11.60 0.96 15.35
C GLY A 459 12.42 2.21 15.02
N SER A 460 12.25 3.31 15.77
CA SER A 460 13.03 4.54 15.60
C SER A 460 14.46 4.38 16.13
N ILE A 461 15.47 4.80 15.35
CA ILE A 461 16.87 4.73 15.82
C ILE A 461 17.05 5.58 17.08
N LYS A 462 16.62 6.85 17.04
CA LYS A 462 16.77 7.82 18.13
C LYS A 462 16.10 7.38 19.43
N LEU A 463 14.82 6.99 19.35
CA LEU A 463 14.08 6.58 20.55
C LEU A 463 14.51 5.20 21.05
N GLY A 464 14.84 4.27 20.15
CA GLY A 464 15.35 2.96 20.53
C GLY A 464 16.63 3.06 21.37
N ASP A 465 17.58 3.90 20.96
CA ASP A 465 18.83 4.08 21.70
C ASP A 465 18.59 4.78 23.04
N GLN A 466 17.65 5.74 23.10
CA GLN A 466 17.23 6.39 24.34
C GLN A 466 16.54 5.42 25.32
N VAL A 467 15.73 4.49 24.80
CA VAL A 467 15.09 3.43 25.59
C VAL A 467 16.14 2.52 26.20
N ILE A 468 17.15 2.07 25.44
CA ILE A 468 18.23 1.24 25.97
C ILE A 468 19.07 2.00 27.00
N ALA A 469 19.39 3.26 26.75
CA ALA A 469 20.12 4.08 27.74
C ALA A 469 19.34 4.21 29.07
N ARG A 470 18.01 4.31 29.00
CA ARG A 470 17.15 4.35 30.19
C ARG A 470 17.13 3.03 30.95
N GLU A 471 17.10 1.90 30.25
CA GLU A 471 17.14 0.57 30.89
C GLU A 471 18.39 0.36 31.75
N MET A 472 19.50 1.03 31.39
CA MET A 472 20.77 0.98 32.12
C MET A 472 20.86 2.02 33.25
N ASP A 473 19.99 3.03 33.26
CA ASP A 473 20.01 4.07 34.29
C ASP A 473 19.57 3.54 35.65
N SER A 474 20.27 3.94 36.70
CA SER A 474 20.03 3.45 38.06
C SER A 474 18.62 3.74 38.59
N SER A 475 17.98 4.83 38.15
CA SER A 475 16.64 5.22 38.62
C SER A 475 15.50 4.46 37.94
N SER A 476 15.74 3.94 36.74
CA SER A 476 14.73 3.35 35.84
C SER A 476 15.14 1.96 35.35
N ARG A 477 16.03 1.30 36.09
CA ARG A 477 16.67 0.04 35.68
C ARG A 477 15.65 -1.06 35.40
N SER A 478 15.77 -1.66 34.22
CA SER A 478 14.93 -2.77 33.73
C SER A 478 13.42 -2.48 33.78
N GLU A 479 12.98 -1.23 33.85
CA GLU A 479 11.56 -0.87 34.00
C GLU A 479 10.73 -1.37 32.81
N ILE A 480 11.25 -1.18 31.59
CA ILE A 480 10.59 -1.57 30.34
C ILE A 480 10.71 -3.08 30.16
N LEU A 481 11.89 -3.66 30.41
CA LEU A 481 12.08 -5.11 30.37
C LEU A 481 11.07 -5.80 31.29
N ARG A 482 10.96 -5.40 32.56
CA ARG A 482 10.04 -6.00 33.54
C ARG A 482 8.58 -5.88 33.14
N PHE A 483 8.19 -4.72 32.61
CA PHE A 483 6.85 -4.54 32.09
C PHE A 483 6.56 -5.53 30.95
N VAL A 484 7.47 -5.67 29.99
CA VAL A 484 7.33 -6.59 28.86
C VAL A 484 7.35 -8.05 29.32
N VAL A 485 8.21 -8.41 30.29
CA VAL A 485 8.26 -9.75 30.91
C VAL A 485 6.92 -10.13 31.53
N GLY A 486 6.29 -9.24 32.29
CA GLY A 486 4.96 -9.48 32.86
C GLY A 486 3.91 -9.73 31.78
N ARG A 487 4.00 -9.06 30.63
CA ARG A 487 3.09 -9.31 29.50
C ARG A 487 3.42 -10.59 28.73
N LEU A 488 4.69 -10.95 28.67
CA LEU A 488 5.15 -12.18 28.01
C LEU A 488 4.76 -13.44 28.79
N LEU A 489 4.81 -13.38 30.13
CA LEU A 489 4.54 -14.54 30.99
C LEU A 489 3.07 -14.70 31.35
N ASP A 490 2.35 -13.59 31.54
CA ASP A 490 0.97 -13.60 32.05
C ASP A 490 -0.09 -13.17 31.02
N GLY A 491 0.34 -12.78 29.80
CA GLY A 491 -0.57 -12.36 28.73
C GLY A 491 -1.31 -13.52 28.06
N ASP A 492 -2.43 -13.20 27.39
CA ASP A 492 -3.03 -14.12 26.42
C ASP A 492 -2.16 -14.29 25.16
N SER A 493 -2.49 -15.25 24.29
CA SER A 493 -1.66 -15.56 23.11
C SER A 493 -1.34 -14.33 22.24
N ASP A 494 -2.27 -13.40 22.04
CA ASP A 494 -2.02 -12.21 21.20
C ASP A 494 -1.10 -11.23 21.92
N VAL A 495 -1.32 -11.04 23.23
CA VAL A 495 -0.45 -10.20 24.07
C VAL A 495 0.96 -10.80 24.12
N GLN A 496 1.10 -12.11 24.24
CA GLN A 496 2.40 -12.81 24.26
C GLN A 496 3.15 -12.64 22.94
N VAL A 497 2.49 -12.80 21.79
CA VAL A 497 3.12 -12.60 20.46
C VAL A 497 3.64 -11.17 20.31
N LEU A 498 2.85 -10.17 20.73
CA LEU A 498 3.28 -8.77 20.70
C LEU A 498 4.40 -8.50 21.69
N ALA A 499 4.31 -9.03 22.92
CA ALA A 499 5.33 -8.89 23.93
C ALA A 499 6.67 -9.49 23.46
N ALA A 500 6.64 -10.68 22.86
CA ALA A 500 7.82 -11.31 22.26
C ALA A 500 8.41 -10.47 21.10
N GLY A 501 7.58 -9.74 20.35
CA GLY A 501 8.04 -8.80 19.33
C GLY A 501 8.76 -7.58 19.92
N VAL A 502 8.20 -7.00 20.97
CA VAL A 502 8.86 -5.90 21.71
C VAL A 502 10.16 -6.39 22.32
N PHE A 503 10.16 -7.61 22.88
CA PHE A 503 11.34 -8.25 23.45
C PHE A 503 12.45 -8.43 22.40
N PHE A 504 12.09 -8.95 21.22
CA PHE A 504 13.01 -9.06 20.10
C PHE A 504 13.59 -7.69 19.70
N GLY A 505 12.76 -6.65 19.68
CA GLY A 505 13.21 -5.28 19.45
C GLY A 505 14.21 -4.80 20.50
N LEU A 506 13.92 -4.98 21.79
CA LEU A 506 14.82 -4.62 22.90
C LEU A 506 16.17 -5.33 22.78
N VAL A 507 16.14 -6.65 22.62
CA VAL A 507 17.34 -7.48 22.48
C VAL A 507 18.14 -7.13 21.22
N SER A 508 17.47 -6.87 20.10
CA SER A 508 18.14 -6.47 18.86
C SER A 508 18.84 -5.12 19.03
N ARG A 509 18.18 -4.14 19.65
CA ARG A 509 18.80 -2.83 19.95
C ARG A 509 19.96 -2.95 20.91
N TRP A 510 19.79 -3.73 21.98
CA TRP A 510 20.85 -4.06 22.93
C TRP A 510 22.08 -4.66 22.24
N SER A 511 21.86 -5.67 21.39
CA SER A 511 22.93 -6.38 20.70
C SER A 511 23.72 -5.54 19.69
N ARG A 512 23.19 -4.40 19.23
CA ARG A 512 23.82 -3.56 18.20
C ARG A 512 25.18 -3.03 18.64
N SER A 513 25.35 -2.78 19.94
CA SER A 513 26.61 -2.28 20.52
C SER A 513 27.68 -3.38 20.69
N ARG A 514 27.34 -4.66 20.49
CA ARG A 514 28.25 -5.79 20.74
C ARG A 514 29.40 -5.91 19.75
N VAL A 515 29.20 -5.48 18.51
CA VAL A 515 30.28 -5.49 17.50
C VAL A 515 31.41 -4.54 17.90
N ASP A 516 31.05 -3.39 18.47
CA ASP A 516 32.02 -2.42 18.99
C ASP A 516 32.71 -2.92 20.28
N TRP A 517 32.07 -3.82 21.04
CA TRP A 517 32.68 -4.46 22.21
C TRP A 517 33.76 -5.48 21.84
N ILE A 518 33.61 -6.17 20.71
CA ILE A 518 34.57 -7.19 20.24
C ILE A 518 35.70 -6.57 19.42
N HIS A 519 35.42 -5.50 18.69
CA HIS A 519 36.42 -4.75 17.92
C HIS A 519 36.37 -3.25 18.30
N PRO A 520 36.96 -2.87 19.44
CA PRO A 520 36.94 -1.48 19.89
C PRO A 520 37.67 -0.59 18.88
N SER A 521 36.92 0.19 18.11
CA SER A 521 37.47 1.12 17.11
C SER A 521 38.31 2.24 17.75
N SER A 522 38.17 2.44 19.07
CA SER A 522 38.63 3.63 19.79
C SER A 522 39.54 3.36 20.98
N GLY A 523 39.96 2.12 21.25
CA GLY A 523 40.85 1.81 22.39
C GLY A 523 40.26 2.17 23.76
N ILE A 524 38.94 2.36 23.83
CA ILE A 524 38.20 2.53 25.08
C ILE A 524 37.95 1.12 25.62
N ASP A 525 38.53 0.80 26.78
CA ASP A 525 38.13 -0.39 27.54
C ASP A 525 36.66 -0.23 27.93
N HIS A 526 35.78 -0.98 27.27
CA HIS A 526 34.40 -1.10 27.72
C HIS A 526 34.44 -1.94 29.00
N HIS A 527 34.50 -1.29 30.15
CA HIS A 527 34.34 -1.98 31.42
C HIS A 527 32.92 -2.53 31.47
N LEU A 528 32.79 -3.84 31.21
CA LEU A 528 31.56 -4.59 31.38
C LEU A 528 30.93 -4.23 32.72
N ASN A 529 29.72 -3.67 32.68
CA ASN A 529 29.05 -3.18 33.86
C ASN A 529 28.06 -4.24 34.39
N GLN A 530 28.02 -4.42 35.70
CA GLN A 530 27.14 -5.39 36.37
C GLN A 530 25.66 -5.22 35.98
N ALA A 531 25.22 -3.98 35.72
CA ALA A 531 23.85 -3.72 35.28
C ALA A 531 23.52 -4.36 33.91
N GLU A 532 24.51 -4.43 33.02
CA GLU A 532 24.38 -5.02 31.68
C GLU A 532 24.24 -6.55 31.79
N GLU A 533 25.04 -7.16 32.67
CA GLU A 533 24.97 -8.59 32.99
C GLU A 533 23.63 -8.95 33.62
N GLU A 534 23.18 -8.18 34.62
CA GLU A 534 21.87 -8.36 35.28
C GLU A 534 20.73 -8.32 34.27
N TRP A 535 20.77 -7.39 33.31
CA TRP A 535 19.77 -7.24 32.27
C TRP A 535 19.74 -8.45 31.32
N GLU A 536 20.90 -8.94 30.86
CA GLU A 536 20.96 -10.13 29.99
C GLU A 536 20.48 -11.40 30.71
N ILE A 537 20.78 -11.56 31.99
CA ILE A 537 20.32 -12.68 32.81
C ILE A 537 18.79 -12.63 33.00
N GLU A 538 18.24 -11.46 33.34
CA GLU A 538 16.80 -11.26 33.49
C GLU A 538 16.07 -11.53 32.16
N ALA A 539 16.62 -11.01 31.06
CA ALA A 539 16.09 -11.19 29.72
C ALA A 539 16.09 -12.67 29.28
N ALA A 540 17.21 -13.37 29.43
CA ALA A 540 17.35 -14.78 29.07
C ALA A 540 16.42 -15.67 29.89
N SER A 541 16.30 -15.41 31.20
CA SER A 541 15.45 -16.18 32.10
C SER A 541 13.98 -16.09 31.69
N ALA A 542 13.48 -14.89 31.39
CA ALA A 542 12.10 -14.68 30.98
C ALA A 542 11.77 -15.33 29.63
N LEU A 543 12.68 -15.22 28.65
CA LEU A 543 12.50 -15.82 27.33
C LEU A 543 12.47 -17.35 27.39
N VAL A 544 13.38 -17.96 28.15
CA VAL A 544 13.44 -19.42 28.31
C VAL A 544 12.22 -19.93 29.07
N GLU A 545 11.79 -19.24 30.14
CA GLU A 545 10.58 -19.60 30.88
C GLU A 545 9.33 -19.54 29.98
N CYS A 546 9.17 -18.47 29.19
CA CYS A 546 8.07 -18.36 28.23
C CYS A 546 8.14 -19.49 27.19
N PHE A 547 9.31 -19.72 26.60
CA PHE A 547 9.50 -20.81 25.63
C PHE A 547 9.13 -22.16 26.23
N HIS A 548 9.59 -22.45 27.46
CA HIS A 548 9.26 -23.68 28.18
C HIS A 548 7.75 -23.87 28.32
N ARG A 549 7.02 -22.85 28.80
CA ARG A 549 5.55 -22.91 28.92
C ARG A 549 4.90 -23.21 27.57
N GLN A 550 5.36 -22.58 26.50
CA GLN A 550 4.81 -22.80 25.15
C GLN A 550 5.10 -24.22 24.62
N THR A 551 6.25 -24.82 24.96
CA THR A 551 6.54 -26.22 24.56
C THR A 551 5.58 -27.24 25.17
N GLN A 552 4.89 -26.88 26.27
CA GLN A 552 3.92 -27.75 26.94
C GLN A 552 2.50 -27.63 26.36
N ILE A 553 2.25 -26.64 25.49
CA ILE A 553 0.94 -26.39 24.88
C ILE A 553 0.80 -27.21 23.60
N ILE A 554 -0.40 -27.76 23.35
CA ILE A 554 -0.67 -28.64 22.19
C ILE A 554 -0.64 -27.84 20.88
N ASP A 555 -1.33 -26.69 20.85
CA ASP A 555 -1.46 -25.79 19.70
C ASP A 555 -0.50 -24.61 19.83
N ILE A 556 0.72 -24.84 19.37
CA ILE A 556 1.83 -23.90 19.53
C ILE A 556 1.70 -22.76 18.52
N ASN A 557 1.77 -21.52 19.00
CA ASN A 557 1.90 -20.36 18.12
C ASN A 557 3.34 -20.27 17.58
N LEU A 558 3.54 -20.66 16.32
CA LEU A 558 4.87 -20.70 15.70
C LEU A 558 5.52 -19.31 15.59
N GLU A 559 4.74 -18.25 15.45
CA GLU A 559 5.26 -16.88 15.41
C GLU A 559 5.85 -16.47 16.77
N LEU A 560 5.16 -16.80 17.86
CA LEU A 560 5.66 -16.60 19.21
C LEU A 560 6.99 -17.36 19.42
N ILE A 561 7.02 -18.65 19.07
CA ILE A 561 8.23 -19.46 19.19
C ILE A 561 9.39 -18.89 18.38
N TYR A 562 9.13 -18.47 17.15
CA TYR A 562 10.14 -17.85 16.31
C TYR A 562 10.73 -16.59 16.98
N ARG A 563 9.88 -15.68 17.46
CA ARG A 563 10.33 -14.46 18.15
C ARG A 563 11.13 -14.76 19.42
N LEU A 564 10.70 -15.75 20.21
CA LEU A 564 11.41 -16.19 21.42
C LEU A 564 12.79 -16.76 21.08
N THR A 565 12.85 -17.72 20.16
CA THR A 565 14.10 -18.39 19.77
C THR A 565 15.08 -17.45 19.09
N SER A 566 14.61 -16.55 18.22
CA SER A 566 15.45 -15.50 17.64
C SER A 566 15.99 -14.54 18.71
N SER A 567 15.18 -14.16 19.70
CA SER A 567 15.64 -13.29 20.79
C SER A 567 16.72 -13.97 21.64
N ILE A 568 16.53 -15.26 21.97
CA ILE A 568 17.54 -16.05 22.70
C ILE A 568 18.83 -16.17 21.88
N ALA A 569 18.73 -16.44 20.57
CA ALA A 569 19.89 -16.50 19.69
C ALA A 569 20.70 -15.19 19.69
N ILE A 570 20.01 -14.04 19.56
CA ILE A 570 20.66 -12.73 19.58
C ILE A 570 21.28 -12.44 20.94
N LEU A 571 20.63 -12.82 22.05
CA LEU A 571 21.20 -12.67 23.39
C LEU A 571 22.49 -13.48 23.57
N ILE A 572 22.58 -14.67 23.00
CA ILE A 572 23.79 -15.50 23.06
C ILE A 572 24.88 -14.95 22.14
N TYR A 573 24.49 -14.57 20.92
CA TYR A 573 25.43 -14.17 19.87
C TYR A 573 26.30 -12.97 20.29
N LEU A 574 27.61 -13.20 20.38
CA LEU A 574 28.61 -12.19 20.72
C LEU A 574 28.38 -11.53 22.10
N SER A 575 27.69 -12.19 23.04
CA SER A 575 27.59 -11.67 24.40
C SER A 575 28.95 -11.74 25.11
N PRO A 576 29.40 -10.64 25.75
CA PRO A 576 30.61 -10.66 26.56
C PRO A 576 30.43 -11.43 27.88
N PHE A 577 29.18 -11.70 28.28
CA PHE A 577 28.81 -12.43 29.49
C PHE A 577 28.51 -13.91 29.22
N TYR A 578 28.75 -14.39 27.98
CA TYR A 578 28.44 -15.75 27.59
C TYR A 578 29.15 -16.78 28.46
N ASP A 579 30.48 -16.73 28.50
CA ASP A 579 31.29 -17.70 29.26
C ASP A 579 31.21 -17.48 30.78
N SER A 580 30.99 -16.24 31.22
CA SER A 580 30.96 -15.92 32.66
C SER A 580 29.66 -16.36 33.33
N SER A 581 28.52 -16.13 32.66
CA SER A 581 27.22 -16.10 33.35
C SER A 581 26.10 -16.75 32.52
N LEU A 582 25.93 -16.36 31.25
CA LEU A 582 24.79 -16.84 30.45
C LEU A 582 24.86 -18.33 30.12
N LYS A 583 26.03 -18.89 29.81
CA LYS A 583 26.16 -20.32 29.49
C LYS A 583 25.72 -21.19 30.67
N ASN A 584 26.23 -20.91 31.87
CA ASN A 584 25.86 -21.62 33.09
C ASN A 584 24.37 -21.42 33.43
N LEU A 585 23.84 -20.20 33.27
CA LEU A 585 22.41 -19.94 33.46
C LEU A 585 21.53 -20.81 32.53
N LEU A 586 21.84 -20.80 31.23
CA LEU A 586 21.05 -21.52 30.23
C LEU A 586 21.15 -23.04 30.40
N MET A 587 22.35 -23.55 30.64
CA MET A 587 22.60 -25.00 30.73
C MET A 587 22.18 -25.57 32.08
N ASP A 588 22.69 -25.02 33.17
CA ASP A 588 22.60 -25.65 34.49
C ASP A 588 21.38 -25.18 35.27
N SER A 589 21.08 -23.88 35.24
CA SER A 589 20.00 -23.31 36.05
C SER A 589 18.63 -23.45 35.39
N LEU A 590 18.53 -23.19 34.08
CA LEU A 590 17.27 -23.19 33.34
C LEU A 590 17.03 -24.49 32.56
N GLY A 591 18.05 -25.34 32.39
CA GLY A 591 17.92 -26.60 31.68
C GLY A 591 17.53 -26.45 30.20
N PHE A 592 17.86 -25.32 29.57
CA PHE A 592 17.36 -24.91 28.25
C PHE A 592 17.61 -25.97 27.18
N LEU A 593 18.76 -26.62 27.18
CA LEU A 593 19.09 -27.69 26.23
C LEU A 593 18.09 -28.84 26.24
N SER A 594 17.64 -29.25 27.44
CA SER A 594 16.64 -30.32 27.59
C SER A 594 15.27 -29.91 27.05
N ILE A 595 14.91 -28.63 27.21
CA ILE A 595 13.65 -28.06 26.71
C ILE A 595 13.66 -28.03 25.18
N VAL A 596 14.78 -27.62 24.57
CA VAL A 596 14.97 -27.63 23.12
C VAL A 596 14.88 -29.05 22.56
N ASP A 597 15.51 -30.03 23.21
CA ASP A 597 15.45 -31.43 22.77
C ASP A 597 14.03 -31.98 22.81
N HIS A 598 13.30 -31.71 23.89
CA HIS A 598 11.90 -32.10 24.01
C HIS A 598 11.03 -31.49 22.89
N PHE A 599 11.24 -30.22 22.57
CA PHE A 599 10.51 -29.53 21.50
C PHE A 599 10.80 -30.14 20.12
N LEU A 600 12.09 -30.35 19.79
CA LEU A 600 12.50 -30.90 18.50
C LEU A 600 12.00 -32.33 18.30
N ASP A 601 12.02 -33.15 19.35
CA ASP A 601 11.51 -34.54 19.30
C ASP A 601 9.99 -34.58 19.11
N THR A 602 9.26 -33.73 19.82
CA THR A 602 7.80 -33.60 19.67
C THR A 602 7.42 -33.10 18.27
N SER A 603 8.20 -32.15 17.72
CA SER A 603 8.01 -31.61 16.36
C SER A 603 8.22 -32.70 15.29
N LYS A 604 9.25 -33.55 15.45
CA LYS A 604 9.52 -34.70 14.56
C LYS A 604 8.47 -35.80 14.67
N ALA A 605 7.91 -36.03 15.86
CA ALA A 605 6.85 -37.02 16.05
C ALA A 605 5.56 -36.60 15.31
N LYS A 606 5.17 -35.33 15.41
CA LYS A 606 4.01 -34.77 14.68
C LYS A 606 4.16 -34.87 13.16
N SER A 607 5.35 -34.56 12.62
CA SER A 607 5.59 -34.66 11.17
C SER A 607 5.54 -36.10 10.64
N LYS A 608 5.90 -37.09 11.47
CA LYS A 608 5.78 -38.51 11.10
C LYS A 608 4.33 -39.02 11.14
N SER A 609 3.54 -38.59 12.12
CA SER A 609 2.13 -38.96 12.19
C SER A 609 1.29 -38.34 11.07
N GLU A 610 1.67 -37.15 10.59
CA GLU A 610 1.06 -36.52 9.41
C GLU A 610 1.43 -37.28 8.13
N SER A 611 2.69 -37.71 7.96
CA SER A 611 3.12 -38.48 6.77
C SER A 611 2.58 -39.91 6.71
N ASP A 612 2.26 -40.52 7.86
CA ASP A 612 1.73 -41.89 7.95
C ASP A 612 0.18 -41.93 7.86
N GLY A 613 -0.50 -40.77 7.86
CA GLY A 613 -1.96 -40.64 7.80
C GLY A 613 -2.56 -40.40 6.40
N ASP A 614 -1.72 -40.16 5.38
CA ASP A 614 -2.12 -39.72 4.04
C ASP A 614 -2.27 -40.87 3.00
N ASP A 615 -2.45 -42.13 3.43
CA ASP A 615 -2.62 -43.27 2.50
C ASP A 615 -4.08 -43.65 2.20
N ASP A 616 -5.08 -42.87 2.65
CA ASP A 616 -6.48 -43.11 2.33
C ASP A 616 -7.30 -41.80 2.19
N GLY A 617 -7.43 -41.29 0.96
CA GLY A 617 -8.57 -40.46 0.56
C GLY A 617 -8.26 -39.14 -0.15
N ASP A 618 -8.72 -39.03 -1.40
CA ASP A 618 -8.81 -37.79 -2.18
C ASP A 618 -9.42 -36.64 -1.36
N GLY A 619 -8.69 -35.54 -1.20
CA GLY A 619 -9.18 -34.32 -0.57
C GLY A 619 -8.35 -33.10 -0.96
N ASP A 620 -8.97 -32.20 -1.72
CA ASP A 620 -8.50 -30.84 -1.98
C ASP A 620 -8.17 -30.14 -0.65
N GLY A 621 -6.91 -29.72 -0.47
CA GLY A 621 -6.41 -29.07 0.75
C GLY A 621 -5.65 -27.78 0.46
N ASP A 622 -6.07 -26.72 1.15
CA ASP A 622 -5.77 -25.30 0.95
C ASP A 622 -4.29 -24.89 0.91
N GLY A 623 -3.99 -23.86 0.08
CA GLY A 623 -2.66 -23.24 -0.08
C GLY A 623 -2.17 -22.36 1.09
N ASP A 624 -2.70 -22.54 2.30
CA ASP A 624 -2.27 -21.81 3.52
C ASP A 624 -1.16 -22.55 4.30
N ASP A 625 -0.80 -23.78 3.95
CA ASP A 625 0.11 -24.64 4.74
C ASP A 625 1.61 -24.40 4.45
N ASP A 626 1.97 -23.74 3.34
CA ASP A 626 3.38 -23.60 2.93
C ASP A 626 4.14 -22.57 3.81
N GLY A 627 3.47 -21.50 4.24
CA GLY A 627 4.05 -20.48 5.12
C GLY A 627 4.30 -20.99 6.55
N GLY A 628 3.38 -21.82 7.08
CA GLY A 628 3.54 -22.46 8.38
C GLY A 628 4.68 -23.47 8.39
N ARG A 629 4.83 -24.25 7.30
CA ARG A 629 5.94 -25.20 7.11
C ARG A 629 7.30 -24.50 7.04
N LEU A 630 7.41 -23.40 6.29
CA LEU A 630 8.63 -22.58 6.21
C LEU A 630 9.02 -21.97 7.57
N LEU A 631 8.07 -21.39 8.29
CA LEU A 631 8.34 -20.81 9.62
C LEU A 631 8.79 -21.89 10.62
N LYS A 632 8.17 -23.07 10.58
CA LYS A 632 8.53 -24.22 11.42
C LYS A 632 9.94 -24.75 11.11
N ALA A 633 10.34 -24.79 9.82
CA ALA A 633 11.68 -25.15 9.42
C ALA A 633 12.72 -24.15 9.96
N ASN A 634 12.47 -22.85 9.81
CA ASN A 634 13.35 -21.79 10.32
C ASN A 634 13.54 -21.86 11.84
N VAL A 635 12.48 -22.15 12.61
CA VAL A 635 12.57 -22.33 14.07
C VAL A 635 13.50 -23.50 14.43
N ASN A 636 13.34 -24.64 13.76
CA ASN A 636 14.17 -25.81 14.05
C ASN A 636 15.64 -25.55 13.74
N ASP A 637 15.94 -24.87 12.62
CA ASP A 637 17.32 -24.55 12.22
C ASP A 637 17.98 -23.62 13.25
N VAL A 638 17.28 -22.58 13.70
CA VAL A 638 17.78 -21.67 14.76
C VAL A 638 18.05 -22.43 16.06
N LEU A 639 17.15 -23.32 16.48
CA LEU A 639 17.32 -24.12 17.69
C LEU A 639 18.49 -25.10 17.59
N ILE A 640 18.71 -25.70 16.43
CA ILE A 640 19.86 -26.59 16.18
C ILE A 640 21.17 -25.81 16.29
N GLU A 641 21.23 -24.59 15.74
CA GLU A 641 22.42 -23.75 15.82
C GLU A 641 22.71 -23.30 17.27
N ILE A 642 21.68 -22.85 18.01
CA ILE A 642 21.84 -22.51 19.43
C ILE A 642 22.34 -23.73 20.22
N LYS A 643 21.79 -24.92 19.94
CA LYS A 643 22.23 -26.17 20.55
C LYS A 643 23.70 -26.48 20.22
N SER A 644 24.14 -26.24 18.99
CA SER A 644 25.54 -26.40 18.59
C SER A 644 26.47 -25.50 19.42
N ILE A 645 26.11 -24.22 19.55
CA ILE A 645 26.86 -23.21 20.32
C ILE A 645 26.94 -23.55 21.81
N LEU A 646 25.85 -24.06 22.41
CA LEU A 646 25.84 -24.44 23.82
C LEU A 646 26.68 -25.69 24.12
N ASN A 647 26.82 -26.60 23.15
CA ASN A 647 27.60 -27.83 23.30
C ASN A 647 29.09 -27.65 22.99
N SER A 648 29.48 -26.59 22.26
CA SER A 648 30.88 -26.16 22.13
C SER A 648 31.35 -25.46 23.40
#